data_AF-A0A932ZGC0-F1
#
_entry.id   AF-A0A932ZGC0-F1
#
_cell.length_a   1.000
_cell.length_b   1.000
_cell.length_c   1.000
_cell.angle_alpha   90.00
_cell.angle_beta   90.00
_cell.angle_gamma   90.00
#
_symmetry.space_group_name_H-M   'P 1'
#
loop_
_entity.id
_entity.type
_entity.pdbx_description
1 polymer ?
#
loop_
_entity_poly.entity_id
_entity_poly.type
_entity_poly.pdbx_seq_one_letter_code
_entity_poly.pdbx_strand_id
1 'polypeptide(L)'
;MLTIEVELLAGRYSASAHNDRGRAEWPPHPARFFSALVAALHEHDPVDDDEREALLWLERQQPPSLDVDLDVSEGIGRRSVLDVYVPVNPATLGHDLDSLMTDPEEPFRRAREKVVSLSVEPKSAETESDKDDPVYGDTIVKTMAWLRKKLAKKADVDFGVLALPLPPEEDLTDMVAPRTHAPVLLPAYLDLWMQTSPAPAVVPDVSLWLHGPKSGPADVQVVWRTDLSEDDLADAFNAKEGDSAKELPVAIVAAVRPSSLEAISLPFVAVKRWLRGKDTGDVADVEGTFGEERERGNGRFVLRWDGDESVVISAEVIRPGDTIVVPATRGGIRDGCFEPGSTTPVLDLAERAALFSRGQPVLRLHAQVLTQLSLSVPVDNLQETRRALEILAEQEEQTNWRKLWLDQLAKSKSSIVVGTDEPWAVLVGKRVRPQKLRALLLADDTVEDGVELTTDEDDSFHAGRPVTLSEHSADVERFARDYAEKILPKELIDDLALAGWLHDVGKADKRFQVLLREGSEITFFRDETPWAKSSLPPGAKAAHRLAQRKSRYPKEARHEVQSLAMLEKHLDVVKTKAHDLDLVLYLVASHHGYCRPFAPVVIDNEPVEVLLSSHQSKTFETVEFSATTSKHELHRLDAPLADRFWRLVERYGWLELCWIEAILRLADHRASEEEQMSGEVP
;
A
#
# COMPACT_ATOMS: atom_id res chain seq x y z
N MET A 1 54.67 5.10 -12.29
CA MET A 1 53.56 5.86 -11.70
C MET A 1 52.36 4.94 -11.79
N LEU A 2 51.80 4.54 -10.65
CA LEU A 2 50.57 3.75 -10.63
C LEU A 2 49.41 4.74 -10.80
N THR A 3 48.61 4.54 -11.83
CA THR A 3 47.37 5.29 -12.04
C THR A 3 46.23 4.31 -11.86
N ILE A 4 45.24 4.70 -11.06
CA ILE A 4 44.03 3.94 -10.84
C ILE A 4 42.89 4.77 -11.41
N GLU A 5 42.21 4.21 -12.41
CA GLU A 5 41.01 4.79 -13.00
C GLU A 5 39.79 4.14 -12.34
N VAL A 6 38.84 4.97 -11.92
CA VAL A 6 37.64 4.52 -11.22
C VAL A 6 36.43 4.91 -12.05
N GLU A 7 35.77 3.92 -12.64
CA GLU A 7 34.49 4.07 -13.30
C GLU A 7 33.36 3.77 -12.31
N LEU A 8 32.44 4.72 -12.14
CA LEU A 8 31.26 4.52 -11.29
C LEU A 8 30.20 3.79 -12.11
N LEU A 9 29.93 2.53 -11.79
CA LEU A 9 28.99 1.67 -12.53
C LEU A 9 27.57 2.26 -12.65
N ALA A 10 27.15 3.07 -11.68
CA ALA A 10 25.84 3.74 -11.69
C ALA A 10 25.89 5.18 -12.25
N GLY A 11 27.02 5.61 -12.80
CA GLY A 11 27.25 6.98 -13.31
C GLY A 11 27.16 8.09 -12.25
N ARG A 12 27.11 7.74 -10.95
CA ARG A 12 26.88 8.69 -9.86
C ARG A 12 27.75 8.39 -8.63
N TYR A 13 28.24 9.44 -7.97
CA TYR A 13 28.92 9.39 -6.68
C TYR A 13 28.00 9.95 -5.60
N SER A 14 27.89 9.29 -4.45
CA SER A 14 27.00 9.72 -3.36
C SER A 14 27.73 9.66 -2.01
N ALA A 15 28.21 10.82 -1.55
CA ALA A 15 28.82 10.97 -0.24
C ALA A 15 28.61 12.38 0.29
N SER A 16 28.43 12.52 1.61
CA SER A 16 28.43 13.79 2.32
C SER A 16 29.80 14.09 2.93
N ALA A 17 30.15 15.37 3.01
CA ALA A 17 31.43 15.80 3.55
C ALA A 17 31.50 15.45 5.05
N HIS A 18 32.65 14.94 5.50
CA HIS A 18 32.79 14.46 6.88
C HIS A 18 32.57 15.54 7.95
N ASN A 19 32.75 16.82 7.59
CA ASN A 19 32.64 17.98 8.48
C ASN A 19 31.36 18.80 8.28
N ASP A 20 30.56 18.49 7.26
CA ASP A 20 29.31 19.18 6.95
C ASP A 20 28.37 18.22 6.20
N ARG A 21 27.42 17.64 6.95
CA ARG A 21 26.48 16.68 6.38
C ARG A 21 25.51 17.32 5.38
N GLY A 22 25.33 18.64 5.39
CA GLY A 22 24.52 19.38 4.40
C GLY A 22 25.24 19.62 3.07
N ARG A 23 26.50 19.19 2.94
CA ARG A 23 27.31 19.38 1.74
C ARG A 23 27.74 18.05 1.12
N ALA A 24 27.54 17.91 -0.19
CA ALA A 24 28.07 16.79 -0.95
C ALA A 24 29.62 16.85 -1.02
N GLU A 25 30.27 15.72 -0.70
CA GLU A 25 31.71 15.55 -0.82
C GLU A 25 32.08 15.40 -2.30
N TRP A 26 32.77 16.39 -2.89
CA TRP A 26 33.34 16.28 -4.24
C TRP A 26 34.56 17.19 -4.36
N PRO A 27 35.72 16.69 -4.84
CA PRO A 27 35.96 15.31 -5.27
C PRO A 27 36.05 14.29 -4.11
N PRO A 28 35.99 12.98 -4.36
CA PRO A 28 36.06 11.95 -3.32
C PRO A 28 37.34 12.06 -2.50
N HIS A 29 37.27 11.95 -1.17
CA HIS A 29 38.47 11.89 -0.37
C HIS A 29 39.24 10.58 -0.65
N PRO A 30 40.55 10.59 -0.94
CA PRO A 30 41.32 9.38 -1.29
C PRO A 30 41.22 8.25 -0.27
N ALA A 31 41.06 8.59 1.01
CA ALA A 31 40.85 7.60 2.07
C ALA A 31 39.58 6.75 1.86
N ARG A 32 38.51 7.27 1.23
CA ARG A 32 37.31 6.49 0.94
C ARG A 32 37.56 5.41 -0.11
N PHE A 33 38.39 5.72 -1.10
CA PHE A 33 38.80 4.73 -2.10
C PHE A 33 39.62 3.61 -1.44
N PHE A 34 40.57 3.97 -0.57
CA PHE A 34 41.32 2.99 0.21
C PHE A 34 40.41 2.14 1.11
N SER A 35 39.45 2.76 1.82
CA SER A 35 38.45 2.04 2.62
C SER A 35 37.59 1.08 1.79
N ALA A 36 37.22 1.46 0.56
CA ALA A 36 36.49 0.58 -0.34
C ALA A 36 37.31 -0.65 -0.75
N LEU A 37 38.61 -0.48 -1.02
CA LEU A 37 39.50 -1.61 -1.32
C LEU A 37 39.69 -2.53 -0.11
N VAL A 38 39.80 -1.97 1.11
CA VAL A 38 39.87 -2.77 2.35
C VAL A 38 38.56 -3.52 2.58
N ALA A 39 37.41 -2.90 2.29
CA ALA A 39 36.12 -3.58 2.38
C ALA A 39 36.02 -4.74 1.38
N ALA A 40 36.46 -4.54 0.14
CA ALA A 40 36.49 -5.58 -0.89
C ALA A 40 37.41 -6.75 -0.53
N LEU A 41 38.60 -6.48 0.04
CA LEU A 41 39.52 -7.51 0.52
C LEU A 41 38.86 -8.46 1.55
N HIS A 42 37.96 -7.93 2.38
CA HIS A 42 37.26 -8.67 3.43
C HIS A 42 35.89 -9.21 3.00
N GLU A 43 35.54 -9.10 1.72
CA GLU A 43 34.30 -9.65 1.16
C GLU A 43 34.37 -11.18 0.98
N HIS A 44 35.59 -11.75 1.00
CA HIS A 44 35.86 -13.18 0.92
C HIS A 44 36.68 -13.67 2.13
N ASP A 45 36.35 -14.85 2.66
CA ASP A 45 37.10 -15.53 3.73
C ASP A 45 37.45 -16.96 3.28
N PRO A 46 38.74 -17.36 3.23
CA PRO A 46 39.93 -16.63 3.67
C PRO A 46 40.34 -15.48 2.74
N VAL A 47 40.89 -14.43 3.35
CA VAL A 47 41.50 -13.29 2.64
C VAL A 47 42.70 -13.75 1.82
N ASP A 48 42.82 -13.27 0.58
CA ASP A 48 43.99 -13.53 -0.26
C ASP A 48 45.21 -12.74 0.25
N ASP A 49 46.30 -13.46 0.54
CA ASP A 49 47.52 -12.88 1.10
C ASP A 49 48.20 -11.89 0.13
N ASP A 50 48.14 -12.13 -1.19
CA ASP A 50 48.74 -11.26 -2.20
C ASP A 50 47.96 -9.94 -2.33
N GLU A 51 46.63 -9.99 -2.26
CA GLU A 51 45.77 -8.80 -2.26
C GLU A 51 45.97 -7.97 -0.98
N ARG A 52 46.15 -8.65 0.15
CA ARG A 52 46.46 -8.00 1.43
C ARG A 52 47.83 -7.30 1.40
N GLU A 53 48.86 -7.95 0.84
CA GLU A 53 50.18 -7.31 0.68
C GLU A 53 50.13 -6.11 -0.26
N ALA A 54 49.35 -6.18 -1.35
CA ALA A 54 49.16 -5.06 -2.27
C ALA A 54 48.50 -3.85 -1.59
N LEU A 55 47.49 -4.08 -0.74
CA LEU A 55 46.84 -3.01 0.03
C LEU A 55 47.77 -2.37 1.07
N LEU A 56 48.56 -3.18 1.79
CA LEU A 56 49.57 -2.68 2.73
C LEU A 56 50.69 -1.90 2.04
N TRP A 57 51.03 -2.27 0.81
CA TRP A 57 51.96 -1.49 -0.01
C TRP A 57 51.34 -0.15 -0.43
N LEU A 58 50.06 -0.15 -0.82
CA LEU A 58 49.33 1.05 -1.25
C LEU A 58 49.19 2.08 -0.10
N GLU A 59 48.96 1.62 1.13
CA GLU A 59 48.87 2.45 2.34
C GLU A 59 50.15 3.28 2.58
N ARG A 60 51.31 2.74 2.21
CA ARG A 60 52.62 3.38 2.43
C ARG A 60 52.99 4.43 1.38
N GLN A 61 52.16 4.62 0.37
CA GLN A 61 52.43 5.61 -0.69
C GLN A 61 52.11 7.04 -0.23
N GLN A 62 52.65 8.03 -0.95
CA GLN A 62 52.28 9.43 -0.72
C GLN A 62 50.82 9.70 -1.18
N PRO A 63 50.16 10.75 -0.65
CA PRO A 63 48.82 11.12 -1.09
C PRO A 63 48.72 11.23 -2.62
N PRO A 64 47.70 10.63 -3.25
CA PRO A 64 47.58 10.66 -4.70
C PRO A 64 47.17 12.06 -5.19
N SER A 65 47.60 12.41 -6.40
CA SER A 65 46.98 13.49 -7.17
C SER A 65 45.65 13.00 -7.76
N LEU A 66 44.59 13.80 -7.63
CA LEU A 66 43.29 13.49 -8.21
C LEU A 66 43.13 14.23 -9.53
N ASP A 67 42.74 13.50 -10.58
CA ASP A 67 42.30 14.04 -11.86
C ASP A 67 40.80 13.76 -11.99
N VAL A 68 39.99 14.79 -11.78
CA VAL A 68 38.53 14.72 -11.62
C VAL A 68 37.91 15.99 -12.17
N ASP A 69 36.77 15.87 -12.84
CA ASP A 69 36.03 17.03 -13.33
C ASP A 69 35.40 17.80 -12.14
N LEU A 70 35.79 19.06 -11.98
CA LEU A 70 35.34 19.91 -10.88
C LEU A 70 34.17 20.82 -11.27
N ASP A 71 33.88 20.95 -12.57
CA ASP A 71 32.88 21.87 -13.10
C ASP A 71 31.54 21.16 -13.35
N VAL A 72 30.44 21.83 -13.01
CA VAL A 72 29.08 21.36 -13.31
C VAL A 72 28.77 21.68 -14.77
N SER A 73 28.63 20.66 -15.62
CA SER A 73 28.28 20.78 -17.04
C SER A 73 26.93 20.12 -17.37
N GLU A 74 26.43 20.28 -18.60
CA GLU A 74 25.18 19.64 -19.06
C GLU A 74 25.18 18.10 -18.93
N GLY A 75 26.35 17.46 -18.80
CA GLY A 75 26.51 16.02 -18.64
C GLY A 75 26.66 15.52 -17.19
N ILE A 76 26.97 16.39 -16.21
CA ILE A 76 27.24 16.00 -14.80
C ILE A 76 26.53 16.98 -13.86
N GLY A 77 25.42 16.53 -13.25
CA GLY A 77 24.62 17.33 -12.33
C GLY A 77 25.02 17.17 -10.86
N ARG A 78 24.97 18.27 -10.08
CA ARG A 78 25.18 18.24 -8.62
C ARG A 78 23.83 18.27 -7.90
N ARG A 79 23.51 17.20 -7.16
CA ARG A 79 22.27 17.09 -6.37
C ARG A 79 22.43 17.75 -5.00
N SER A 80 21.42 18.49 -4.55
CA SER A 80 21.33 19.03 -3.19
C SER A 80 21.20 17.90 -2.16
N VAL A 81 21.86 18.03 -1.01
CA VAL A 81 21.63 17.12 0.12
C VAL A 81 20.20 17.33 0.61
N LEU A 82 19.41 16.26 0.64
CA LEU A 82 18.06 16.27 1.20
C LEU A 82 18.15 15.96 2.70
N ASP A 83 17.55 16.81 3.54
CA ASP A 83 17.34 16.50 4.94
C ASP A 83 16.27 15.41 5.04
N VAL A 84 16.67 14.18 5.37
CA VAL A 84 15.73 13.09 5.65
C VAL A 84 15.66 12.93 7.17
N TYR A 85 14.53 13.32 7.74
CA TYR A 85 14.17 13.04 9.14
C TYR A 85 13.34 11.76 9.15
N VAL A 86 13.72 10.77 9.97
CA VAL A 86 12.85 9.65 10.32
C VAL A 86 12.19 10.02 11.65
N PRO A 87 10.87 10.29 11.70
CA PRO A 87 10.20 10.52 12.97
C PRO A 87 10.18 9.22 13.78
N VAL A 88 10.60 9.30 15.04
CA VAL A 88 10.23 8.31 16.05
C VAL A 88 8.91 8.79 16.63
N ASN A 89 7.85 8.00 16.54
CA ASN A 89 6.54 8.35 17.12
C ASN A 89 6.68 8.67 18.63
N PRO A 90 6.27 9.85 19.12
CA PRO A 90 6.14 10.10 20.54
C PRO A 90 4.80 9.55 21.07
N ALA A 91 4.88 8.70 22.09
CA ALA A 91 3.76 7.96 22.71
C ALA A 91 2.81 8.80 23.60
N THR A 92 2.50 10.07 23.30
CA THR A 92 1.67 10.91 24.20
C THR A 92 0.64 11.83 23.55
N LEU A 93 0.12 11.51 22.36
CA LEU A 93 -0.94 12.31 21.70
C LEU A 93 -2.31 11.62 21.73
N GLY A 94 -2.66 10.98 22.84
CA GLY A 94 -3.89 10.18 22.97
C GLY A 94 -5.12 10.89 23.55
N HIS A 95 -4.95 12.00 24.26
CA HIS A 95 -6.08 12.62 24.96
C HIS A 95 -5.98 14.15 24.89
N ASP A 96 -6.98 14.75 24.24
CA ASP A 96 -7.28 16.18 24.15
C ASP A 96 -6.71 16.93 22.91
N LEU A 97 -7.22 16.58 21.72
CA LEU A 97 -6.94 17.31 20.46
C LEU A 97 -7.60 18.70 20.41
N ASP A 98 -8.66 18.97 21.17
CA ASP A 98 -9.34 20.28 21.18
C ASP A 98 -8.47 21.38 21.84
N SER A 99 -7.54 21.02 22.73
CA SER A 99 -6.62 21.99 23.36
C SER A 99 -5.45 22.39 22.45
N LEU A 100 -5.05 21.52 21.52
CA LEU A 100 -3.95 21.75 20.56
C LEU A 100 -4.26 22.88 19.56
N MET A 101 -5.54 23.13 19.27
CA MET A 101 -5.96 24.15 18.30
C MET A 101 -6.07 25.57 18.88
N THR A 102 -6.06 25.73 20.20
CA THR A 102 -6.25 27.03 20.88
C THR A 102 -4.95 27.64 21.43
N ASP A 103 -3.97 26.82 21.82
CA ASP A 103 -2.60 27.27 22.17
C ASP A 103 -1.59 26.13 21.86
N PRO A 104 -0.94 26.14 20.67
CA PRO A 104 -0.01 25.08 20.27
C PRO A 104 1.22 24.98 21.17
N GLU A 105 1.50 25.95 22.05
CA GLU A 105 2.57 25.85 23.04
C GLU A 105 2.16 25.14 24.33
N GLU A 106 0.86 25.01 24.65
CA GLU A 106 0.39 24.44 25.92
C GLU A 106 0.78 22.95 26.11
N PRO A 107 0.66 22.09 25.07
CA PRO A 107 1.13 20.70 25.15
C PRO A 107 2.64 20.60 25.32
N PHE A 108 3.40 21.46 24.62
CA PHE A 108 4.86 21.52 24.75
C PHE A 108 5.31 22.07 26.10
N ARG A 109 4.57 23.02 26.68
CA ARG A 109 4.82 23.56 28.02
C ARG A 109 4.50 22.55 29.10
N ARG A 110 3.37 21.82 28.99
CA ARG A 110 3.04 20.68 29.85
C ARG A 110 4.04 19.54 29.71
N ALA A 111 4.46 19.19 28.50
CA ALA A 111 5.48 18.17 28.25
C ALA A 111 6.82 18.60 28.84
N ARG A 112 7.22 19.88 28.69
CA ARG A 112 8.41 20.45 29.33
C ARG A 112 8.29 20.46 30.85
N GLU A 113 7.15 20.83 31.42
CA GLU A 113 6.91 20.80 32.87
C GLU A 113 6.89 19.36 33.41
N LYS A 114 6.36 18.39 32.65
CA LYS A 114 6.45 16.95 32.96
C LYS A 114 7.88 16.42 32.86
N VAL A 115 8.65 16.83 31.85
CA VAL A 115 10.06 16.44 31.69
C VAL A 115 10.95 17.08 32.75
N VAL A 116 10.67 18.32 33.18
CA VAL A 116 11.37 19.01 34.27
C VAL A 116 10.98 18.46 35.65
N SER A 117 9.75 17.94 35.81
CA SER A 117 9.29 17.28 37.05
C SER A 117 9.56 15.78 37.11
N LEU A 118 9.94 15.15 35.99
CA LEU A 118 10.62 13.84 35.96
C LEU A 118 12.06 14.01 36.45
N SER A 119 12.19 14.40 37.72
CA SER A 119 13.32 13.94 38.50
C SER A 119 13.30 12.42 38.35
N VAL A 120 14.32 11.88 37.69
CA VAL A 120 14.57 10.44 37.68
C VAL A 120 14.91 10.07 39.12
N GLU A 121 13.90 9.95 39.97
CA GLU A 121 13.98 8.98 41.03
C GLU A 121 14.09 7.65 40.30
N PRO A 122 15.21 6.93 40.44
CA PRO A 122 15.30 5.61 39.89
C PRO A 122 14.21 4.82 40.61
N LYS A 123 13.07 4.58 39.96
CA LYS A 123 12.38 3.31 40.16
C LYS A 123 13.50 2.30 40.06
N SER A 124 13.82 1.68 41.18
CA SER A 124 14.76 0.59 41.29
C SER A 124 14.55 -0.26 40.06
N ALA A 125 15.46 -0.17 39.10
CA ALA A 125 15.50 -1.10 38.00
C ALA A 125 15.59 -2.44 38.71
N GLU A 126 14.48 -3.17 38.72
CA GLU A 126 14.46 -4.56 39.11
C GLU A 126 15.53 -5.20 38.24
N THR A 127 16.68 -5.45 38.85
CA THR A 127 17.80 -6.19 38.30
C THR A 127 17.47 -7.69 38.23
N GLU A 128 16.21 -8.02 37.97
CA GLU A 128 15.68 -9.38 37.94
C GLU A 128 14.56 -9.50 36.90
N SER A 129 14.88 -9.28 35.62
CA SER A 129 14.30 -10.13 34.60
C SER A 129 15.44 -10.82 33.86
N ASP A 130 15.44 -12.16 33.95
CA ASP A 130 16.38 -13.07 33.27
C ASP A 130 16.12 -13.11 31.75
N LYS A 131 15.50 -12.06 31.20
CA LYS A 131 15.06 -11.96 29.81
C LYS A 131 15.80 -10.82 29.12
N ASP A 132 16.56 -11.19 28.10
CA ASP A 132 17.19 -10.27 27.16
C ASP A 132 16.15 -9.28 26.59
N ASP A 133 16.53 -8.01 26.45
CA ASP A 133 15.70 -7.00 25.78
C ASP A 133 15.42 -7.45 24.33
N PRO A 134 14.18 -7.36 23.83
CA PRO A 134 13.81 -7.91 22.52
C PRO A 134 14.50 -7.22 21.34
N VAL A 135 14.95 -5.97 21.49
CA VAL A 135 15.61 -5.18 20.44
C VAL A 135 17.12 -5.14 20.65
N TYR A 136 17.54 -4.93 21.89
CA TYR A 136 18.94 -4.65 22.26
C TYR A 136 19.62 -5.81 22.99
N GLY A 137 18.90 -6.84 23.40
CA GLY A 137 19.44 -7.95 24.18
C GLY A 137 20.19 -7.49 25.44
N ASP A 138 21.36 -8.04 25.69
CA ASP A 138 22.23 -7.64 26.80
C ASP A 138 22.98 -6.31 26.57
N THR A 139 22.92 -5.76 25.35
CA THR A 139 23.63 -4.51 24.99
C THR A 139 23.04 -3.31 25.72
N ILE A 140 21.75 -3.34 26.08
CA ILE A 140 21.13 -2.29 26.89
C ILE A 140 21.72 -2.27 28.30
N VAL A 141 21.98 -3.45 28.89
CA VAL A 141 22.57 -3.59 30.22
C VAL A 141 24.01 -3.08 30.20
N LYS A 142 24.78 -3.47 29.16
CA LYS A 142 26.16 -3.02 28.95
C LYS A 142 26.24 -1.51 28.71
N THR A 143 25.32 -0.97 27.91
CA THR A 143 25.21 0.48 27.65
C THR A 143 24.86 1.25 28.91
N MET A 144 23.89 0.77 29.69
CA MET A 144 23.52 1.38 30.96
C MET A 144 24.63 1.28 32.01
N ALA A 145 25.41 0.20 32.03
CA ALA A 145 26.58 0.07 32.90
C ALA A 145 27.68 1.07 32.53
N TRP A 146 27.97 1.24 31.24
CA TRP A 146 28.91 2.25 30.74
C TRP A 146 28.43 3.67 31.08
N LEU A 147 27.16 3.97 30.83
CA LEU A 147 26.54 5.24 31.19
C LEU A 147 26.68 5.47 32.70
N ARG A 148 26.25 4.55 33.57
CA ARG A 148 26.39 4.68 35.03
C ARG A 148 27.83 4.97 35.46
N LYS A 149 28.83 4.33 34.85
CA LYS A 149 30.26 4.57 35.13
C LYS A 149 30.71 5.99 34.75
N LYS A 150 30.14 6.58 33.68
CA LYS A 150 30.40 7.96 33.24
C LYS A 150 29.56 8.99 34.03
N LEU A 151 28.31 8.65 34.32
CA LEU A 151 27.31 9.44 35.05
C LEU A 151 27.65 9.56 36.55
N ALA A 152 28.36 8.60 37.14
CA ALA A 152 28.73 8.58 38.57
C ALA A 152 29.52 9.82 39.07
N LYS A 153 29.93 10.72 38.16
CA LYS A 153 30.67 11.96 38.48
C LYS A 153 29.96 13.25 38.06
N LYS A 154 28.73 13.22 37.54
CA LYS A 154 27.99 14.41 37.07
C LYS A 154 26.53 14.39 37.52
N ALA A 155 26.02 15.54 37.96
CA ALA A 155 24.62 15.71 38.36
C ALA A 155 23.67 15.78 37.15
N ASP A 156 24.12 16.39 36.06
CA ASP A 156 23.39 16.49 34.78
C ASP A 156 24.25 15.95 33.65
N VAL A 157 23.64 15.16 32.76
CA VAL A 157 24.32 14.62 31.57
C VAL A 157 23.57 14.98 30.30
N ASP A 158 24.32 15.66 29.44
CA ASP A 158 23.91 16.10 28.12
C ASP A 158 24.09 14.94 27.13
N PHE A 159 22.97 14.44 26.60
CA PHE A 159 22.92 13.38 25.58
C PHE A 159 23.10 13.92 24.15
N GLY A 160 23.43 15.20 23.98
CA GLY A 160 23.79 15.77 22.69
C GLY A 160 24.99 15.05 22.06
N VAL A 161 24.92 14.80 20.75
CA VAL A 161 25.95 14.08 19.96
C VAL A 161 27.36 14.67 20.06
N LEU A 162 27.49 15.94 20.47
CA LEU A 162 28.76 16.63 20.69
C LEU A 162 29.23 16.61 22.15
N ALA A 163 28.33 16.35 23.10
CA ALA A 163 28.59 16.42 24.54
C ALA A 163 28.88 15.05 25.16
N LEU A 164 28.31 13.98 24.59
CA LEU A 164 28.55 12.61 25.01
C LEU A 164 29.58 11.95 24.05
N PRO A 165 30.85 11.79 24.47
CA PRO A 165 31.84 11.12 23.63
C PRO A 165 31.47 9.64 23.48
N LEU A 166 31.69 9.09 22.29
CA LEU A 166 31.52 7.65 22.05
C LEU A 166 32.43 6.82 22.97
N PRO A 167 31.98 5.64 23.43
CA PRO A 167 32.83 4.66 24.09
C PRO A 167 34.08 4.33 23.25
N PRO A 168 35.19 3.89 23.88
CA PRO A 168 36.28 3.23 23.17
C PRO A 168 35.75 2.09 22.30
N GLU A 169 36.39 1.82 21.16
CA GLU A 169 35.94 0.83 20.16
C GLU A 169 35.75 -0.58 20.74
N GLU A 170 36.57 -0.95 21.72
CA GLU A 170 36.49 -2.20 22.48
C GLU A 170 35.17 -2.33 23.29
N ASP A 171 34.74 -1.24 23.96
CA ASP A 171 33.46 -1.19 24.69
C ASP A 171 32.27 -1.04 23.72
N LEU A 172 32.48 -0.36 22.59
CA LEU A 172 31.45 -0.07 21.60
C LEU A 172 30.90 -1.35 20.95
N THR A 173 31.78 -2.31 20.67
CA THR A 173 31.40 -3.59 20.02
C THR A 173 30.39 -4.37 20.86
N ASP A 174 30.52 -4.31 22.18
CA ASP A 174 29.62 -4.95 23.16
C ASP A 174 28.35 -4.13 23.44
N MET A 175 28.31 -2.86 23.02
CA MET A 175 27.19 -1.93 23.20
C MET A 175 26.36 -1.72 21.93
N VAL A 176 26.77 -2.31 20.81
CA VAL A 176 26.05 -2.26 19.53
C VAL A 176 25.18 -3.50 19.40
N ALA A 177 23.91 -3.32 19.03
CA ALA A 177 22.99 -4.42 18.78
C ALA A 177 23.60 -5.42 17.77
N PRO A 178 23.49 -6.74 18.02
CA PRO A 178 24.07 -7.75 17.14
C PRO A 178 23.56 -7.59 15.71
N ARG A 179 24.45 -7.58 14.72
CA ARG A 179 24.04 -7.61 13.31
C ARG A 179 23.45 -8.98 13.00
N THR A 180 22.20 -9.02 12.56
CA THR A 180 21.59 -10.24 12.04
C THR A 180 22.13 -10.52 10.64
N HIS A 181 22.40 -11.79 10.34
CA HIS A 181 22.78 -12.19 8.98
C HIS A 181 21.56 -12.06 8.06
N ALA A 182 21.66 -11.27 6.99
CA ALA A 182 20.66 -11.30 5.93
C ALA A 182 20.98 -12.43 4.94
N PRO A 183 19.98 -13.17 4.42
CA PRO A 183 20.20 -14.15 3.37
C PRO A 183 20.64 -13.48 2.06
N VAL A 184 21.40 -14.21 1.24
CA VAL A 184 21.78 -13.75 -0.10
C VAL A 184 20.55 -13.78 -1.01
N LEU A 185 20.24 -12.67 -1.66
CA LEU A 185 19.16 -12.58 -2.64
C LEU A 185 19.63 -13.15 -3.99
N LEU A 186 19.12 -14.32 -4.38
CA LEU A 186 19.44 -14.96 -5.65
C LEU A 186 18.45 -14.53 -6.75
N PRO A 187 18.88 -14.44 -8.03
CA PRO A 187 18.00 -14.12 -9.16
C PRO A 187 16.76 -15.03 -9.26
N ALA A 188 16.92 -16.32 -8.94
CA ALA A 188 15.80 -17.28 -8.93
C ALA A 188 14.68 -16.90 -7.94
N TYR A 189 14.98 -16.15 -6.89
CA TYR A 189 13.96 -15.65 -5.97
C TYR A 189 13.16 -14.51 -6.60
N LEU A 190 13.84 -13.62 -7.33
CA LEU A 190 13.19 -12.55 -8.09
C LEU A 190 12.29 -13.13 -9.20
N ASP A 191 12.74 -14.17 -9.89
CA ASP A 191 11.93 -14.88 -10.88
C ASP A 191 10.63 -15.44 -10.29
N LEU A 192 10.68 -15.94 -9.05
CA LEU A 192 9.49 -16.44 -8.35
C LEU A 192 8.57 -15.31 -7.90
N TRP A 193 9.11 -14.19 -7.40
CA TRP A 193 8.32 -13.03 -6.97
C TRP A 193 7.67 -12.25 -8.12
N MET A 194 8.26 -12.27 -9.31
CA MET A 194 7.66 -11.62 -10.48
C MET A 194 6.40 -12.33 -11.00
N GLN A 195 6.20 -13.58 -10.64
CA GLN A 195 5.05 -14.37 -11.09
C GLN A 195 3.86 -14.16 -10.14
N THR A 196 2.87 -13.40 -10.58
CA THR A 196 1.72 -13.03 -9.75
C THR A 196 0.44 -13.77 -10.11
N SER A 197 0.32 -14.33 -11.33
CA SER A 197 -0.90 -15.06 -11.70
C SER A 197 -0.65 -16.24 -12.67
N PRO A 198 -0.90 -17.48 -12.22
CA PRO A 198 -0.96 -17.86 -10.80
C PRO A 198 0.42 -17.66 -10.14
N ALA A 199 0.40 -17.31 -8.85
CA ALA A 199 1.63 -17.32 -8.06
C ALA A 199 2.21 -18.76 -8.00
N PRO A 200 3.55 -18.93 -8.00
CA PRO A 200 4.17 -20.23 -7.84
C PRO A 200 3.72 -20.92 -6.54
N ALA A 201 3.66 -22.25 -6.55
CA ALA A 201 3.26 -23.03 -5.37
C ALA A 201 4.19 -22.84 -4.17
N VAL A 202 5.44 -22.46 -4.43
CA VAL A 202 6.45 -22.13 -3.41
C VAL A 202 7.11 -20.83 -3.82
N VAL A 203 6.97 -19.82 -2.96
CA VAL A 203 7.58 -18.51 -3.12
C VAL A 203 8.44 -18.25 -1.88
N PRO A 204 9.70 -17.80 -2.02
CA PRO A 204 10.52 -17.44 -0.88
C PRO A 204 9.86 -16.33 -0.06
N ASP A 205 9.94 -16.44 1.27
CA ASP A 205 9.37 -15.42 2.15
C ASP A 205 10.22 -14.15 2.13
N VAL A 206 9.67 -13.07 1.58
CA VAL A 206 10.35 -11.77 1.44
C VAL A 206 10.75 -11.19 2.81
N SER A 207 10.04 -11.55 3.89
CA SER A 207 10.32 -11.07 5.24
C SER A 207 11.73 -11.46 5.72
N LEU A 208 12.30 -12.56 5.21
CA LEU A 208 13.66 -12.99 5.52
C LEU A 208 14.71 -11.95 5.10
N TRP A 209 14.46 -11.17 4.06
CA TRP A 209 15.35 -10.10 3.59
C TRP A 209 15.04 -8.75 4.21
N LEU A 210 13.78 -8.49 4.56
CA LEU A 210 13.36 -7.24 5.18
C LEU A 210 13.71 -7.18 6.68
N HIS A 211 13.54 -8.30 7.40
CA HIS A 211 13.64 -8.36 8.86
C HIS A 211 14.69 -9.38 9.34
N GLY A 212 15.23 -10.22 8.45
CA GLY A 212 16.27 -11.21 8.76
C GLY A 212 15.71 -12.59 9.20
N PRO A 213 16.52 -13.66 9.23
CA PRO A 213 16.07 -15.01 9.58
C PRO A 213 15.68 -15.18 11.06
N LYS A 214 16.01 -14.18 11.89
CA LYS A 214 15.62 -14.08 13.30
C LYS A 214 14.43 -13.14 13.51
N SER A 215 13.79 -12.66 12.45
CA SER A 215 12.44 -12.10 12.57
C SER A 215 11.42 -13.23 12.63
N GLY A 216 10.45 -13.06 13.52
CA GLY A 216 9.21 -13.78 13.53
C GLY A 216 8.37 -13.47 12.29
N PRO A 217 7.23 -14.16 12.14
CA PRO A 217 6.33 -13.97 11.01
C PRO A 217 5.81 -12.52 10.93
N ALA A 218 5.45 -12.09 9.72
CA ALA A 218 4.81 -10.80 9.48
C ALA A 218 3.57 -10.59 10.38
N ASP A 219 3.35 -9.34 10.75
CA ASP A 219 2.24 -8.95 11.61
C ASP A 219 0.89 -9.12 10.91
N VAL A 220 -0.17 -9.19 11.71
CA VAL A 220 -1.56 -9.27 11.27
C VAL A 220 -2.19 -7.91 11.50
N GLN A 221 -2.88 -7.39 10.48
CA GLN A 221 -3.61 -6.14 10.58
C GLN A 221 -4.99 -6.40 11.17
N VAL A 222 -5.33 -5.78 12.29
CA VAL A 222 -6.62 -5.98 12.97
C VAL A 222 -7.47 -4.72 12.88
N VAL A 223 -8.72 -4.87 12.44
CA VAL A 223 -9.71 -3.79 12.29
C VAL A 223 -10.96 -4.14 13.10
N TRP A 224 -11.56 -3.14 13.76
CA TRP A 224 -12.75 -3.31 14.61
C TRP A 224 -13.99 -2.67 13.97
N ARG A 225 -15.10 -3.42 13.94
CA ARG A 225 -16.38 -2.97 13.35
C ARG A 225 -17.56 -3.09 14.30
N THR A 226 -18.29 -1.98 14.46
CA THR A 226 -19.44 -1.86 15.37
C THR A 226 -20.72 -2.48 14.81
N ASP A 227 -20.84 -2.55 13.48
CA ASP A 227 -21.94 -3.16 12.75
C ASP A 227 -21.75 -4.67 12.48
N LEU A 228 -20.72 -5.29 13.07
CA LEU A 228 -20.43 -6.72 12.98
C LEU A 228 -20.50 -7.35 14.37
N SER A 229 -21.22 -8.46 14.52
CA SER A 229 -21.35 -9.21 15.78
C SER A 229 -20.64 -10.56 15.76
N GLU A 230 -20.47 -11.16 16.95
CA GLU A 230 -19.95 -12.53 17.09
C GLU A 230 -20.89 -13.56 16.45
N ASP A 231 -22.20 -13.33 16.53
CA ASP A 231 -23.21 -14.21 15.96
C ASP A 231 -23.17 -14.17 14.43
N ASP A 232 -22.98 -12.99 13.82
CA ASP A 232 -22.82 -12.87 12.36
C ASP A 232 -21.64 -13.70 11.85
N LEU A 233 -20.52 -13.71 12.58
CA LEU A 233 -19.34 -14.50 12.23
C LEU A 233 -19.58 -16.01 12.44
N ALA A 234 -20.23 -16.38 13.54
CA ALA A 234 -20.53 -17.78 13.82
C ALA A 234 -21.52 -18.37 12.80
N ASP A 235 -22.58 -17.63 12.47
CA ASP A 235 -23.58 -18.03 11.49
C ASP A 235 -22.97 -18.14 10.10
N ALA A 236 -22.17 -17.14 9.69
CA ALA A 236 -21.49 -17.17 8.39
C ALA A 236 -20.51 -18.34 8.24
N PHE A 237 -19.78 -18.69 9.30
CA PHE A 237 -18.85 -19.82 9.29
C PHE A 237 -19.58 -21.17 9.14
N ASN A 238 -20.73 -21.31 9.80
CA ASN A 238 -21.54 -22.54 9.79
C ASN A 238 -22.48 -22.63 8.58
N ALA A 239 -22.71 -21.53 7.87
CA ALA A 239 -23.60 -21.46 6.72
C ALA A 239 -23.08 -22.22 5.49
N LYS A 240 -24.02 -22.76 4.71
CA LYS A 240 -23.72 -23.44 3.44
C LYS A 240 -23.44 -22.42 2.34
N GLU A 241 -22.75 -22.86 1.29
CA GLU A 241 -22.52 -22.03 0.12
C GLU A 241 -23.85 -21.63 -0.55
N GLY A 242 -24.01 -20.33 -0.85
CA GLY A 242 -25.25 -19.75 -1.37
C GLY A 242 -26.26 -19.28 -0.31
N ASP A 243 -25.96 -19.45 0.97
CA ASP A 243 -26.74 -18.87 2.08
C ASP A 243 -26.40 -17.38 2.26
N SER A 244 -27.41 -16.54 2.46
CA SER A 244 -27.23 -15.11 2.72
C SER A 244 -26.44 -14.84 4.02
N ALA A 245 -26.56 -15.73 5.02
CA ALA A 245 -25.81 -15.61 6.28
C ALA A 245 -24.29 -15.66 6.05
N LYS A 246 -23.83 -16.45 5.06
CA LYS A 246 -22.40 -16.59 4.73
C LYS A 246 -21.79 -15.30 4.17
N GLU A 247 -22.60 -14.52 3.48
CA GLU A 247 -22.16 -13.33 2.75
C GLU A 247 -22.34 -12.05 3.57
N LEU A 248 -23.11 -12.11 4.66
CA LEU A 248 -23.48 -10.95 5.44
C LEU A 248 -22.26 -10.20 6.02
N PRO A 249 -21.31 -10.85 6.74
CA PRO A 249 -20.10 -10.16 7.22
C PRO A 249 -19.30 -9.50 6.11
N VAL A 250 -19.20 -10.16 4.94
CA VAL A 250 -18.50 -9.62 3.77
C VAL A 250 -19.23 -8.39 3.23
N ALA A 251 -20.57 -8.43 3.17
CA ALA A 251 -21.38 -7.30 2.70
C ALA A 251 -21.30 -6.09 3.64
N ILE A 252 -21.33 -6.31 4.96
CA ILE A 252 -21.15 -5.26 5.99
C ILE A 252 -19.81 -4.56 5.78
N VAL A 253 -18.72 -5.33 5.78
CA VAL A 253 -17.37 -4.80 5.70
C VAL A 253 -17.06 -4.22 4.31
N ALA A 254 -17.61 -4.78 3.22
CA ALA A 254 -17.44 -4.22 1.89
C ALA A 254 -18.19 -2.90 1.68
N ALA A 255 -19.29 -2.65 2.39
CA ALA A 255 -20.05 -1.41 2.27
C ALA A 255 -19.22 -0.18 2.69
N VAL A 256 -18.31 -0.36 3.66
CA VAL A 256 -17.24 0.58 3.99
C VAL A 256 -15.94 -0.19 4.17
N ARG A 257 -15.16 -0.33 3.09
CA ARG A 257 -13.93 -1.16 3.07
C ARG A 257 -12.94 -0.77 4.18
N PRO A 258 -12.21 -1.74 4.77
CA PRO A 258 -11.08 -1.49 5.67
C PRO A 258 -10.04 -0.54 5.06
N SER A 259 -9.22 0.07 5.91
CA SER A 259 -8.08 0.90 5.53
C SER A 259 -6.98 0.75 6.58
N SER A 260 -5.73 0.95 6.18
CA SER A 260 -4.59 1.07 7.11
C SER A 260 -4.84 2.10 8.23
N LEU A 261 -5.57 3.19 7.98
CA LEU A 261 -5.87 4.22 8.99
C LEU A 261 -6.83 3.79 10.12
N GLU A 262 -7.46 2.62 10.01
CA GLU A 262 -8.28 2.02 11.08
C GLU A 262 -7.73 0.67 11.57
N ALA A 263 -6.56 0.26 11.08
CA ALA A 263 -5.92 -1.01 11.43
C ALA A 263 -4.85 -0.81 12.51
N ILE A 264 -4.67 -1.84 13.35
CA ILE A 264 -3.50 -1.98 14.21
C ILE A 264 -2.69 -3.17 13.73
N SER A 265 -1.39 -2.97 13.49
CA SER A 265 -0.45 -4.05 13.21
C SER A 265 -0.07 -4.74 14.51
N LEU A 266 -0.29 -6.05 14.57
CA LEU A 266 -0.05 -6.85 15.77
C LEU A 266 0.76 -8.10 15.44
N PRO A 267 1.70 -8.52 16.32
CA PRO A 267 2.44 -9.75 16.13
C PRO A 267 1.50 -10.95 15.94
N PHE A 268 1.70 -11.70 14.86
CA PHE A 268 0.87 -12.84 14.46
C PHE A 268 0.58 -13.82 15.61
N VAL A 269 1.61 -14.13 16.41
CA VAL A 269 1.48 -15.05 17.55
C VAL A 269 0.60 -14.46 18.66
N ALA A 270 0.69 -13.15 18.90
CA ALA A 270 -0.14 -12.46 19.90
C ALA A 270 -1.62 -12.47 19.48
N VAL A 271 -1.92 -12.19 18.21
CA VAL A 271 -3.29 -12.26 17.68
C VAL A 271 -3.87 -13.67 17.80
N LYS A 272 -3.12 -14.71 17.43
CA LYS A 272 -3.59 -16.10 17.61
C LYS A 272 -3.89 -16.45 19.06
N ARG A 273 -3.04 -16.02 20.01
CA ARG A 273 -3.25 -16.27 21.45
C ARG A 273 -4.49 -15.54 21.95
N TRP A 274 -4.64 -14.27 21.56
CA TRP A 274 -5.80 -13.44 21.90
C TRP A 274 -7.11 -14.05 21.40
N LEU A 275 -7.17 -14.46 20.14
CA LEU A 275 -8.38 -15.07 19.55
C LEU A 275 -8.71 -16.46 20.13
N ARG A 276 -7.74 -17.12 20.76
CA ARG A 276 -7.93 -18.38 21.50
C ARG A 276 -8.32 -18.15 22.96
N GLY A 277 -8.41 -16.89 23.42
CA GLY A 277 -8.69 -16.55 24.82
C GLY A 277 -7.57 -16.96 25.78
N LYS A 278 -6.33 -17.07 25.29
CA LYS A 278 -5.14 -17.39 26.10
C LYS A 278 -4.45 -16.10 26.54
N ASP A 279 -3.66 -16.21 27.62
CA ASP A 279 -2.75 -15.14 28.02
C ASP A 279 -1.75 -14.88 26.88
N THR A 280 -1.62 -13.61 26.51
CA THR A 280 -0.83 -13.14 25.37
C THR A 280 0.61 -12.84 25.77
N GLY A 281 0.87 -12.63 27.07
CA GLY A 281 2.16 -12.14 27.58
C GLY A 281 2.38 -10.66 27.26
N ASP A 282 3.51 -10.10 27.72
CA ASP A 282 3.92 -8.73 27.35
C ASP A 282 4.22 -8.68 25.84
N VAL A 283 3.35 -8.03 25.08
CA VAL A 283 3.55 -7.75 23.66
C VAL A 283 4.38 -6.48 23.58
N ALA A 284 5.66 -6.60 23.22
CA ALA A 284 6.49 -5.46 22.87
C ALA A 284 6.15 -5.00 21.44
N ASP A 285 6.19 -3.70 21.19
CA ASP A 285 5.99 -3.06 19.88
C ASP A 285 7.23 -3.29 18.99
N VAL A 286 7.45 -4.55 18.62
CA VAL A 286 8.54 -5.01 17.76
C VAL A 286 7.95 -5.97 16.74
N GLU A 287 7.98 -5.58 15.47
CA GLU A 287 7.55 -6.43 14.36
C GLU A 287 8.31 -7.75 14.36
N GLY A 288 7.60 -8.86 14.15
CA GLY A 288 8.22 -10.17 14.02
C GLY A 288 8.87 -10.69 15.31
N THR A 289 8.17 -10.69 16.45
CA THR A 289 8.67 -11.37 17.66
C THR A 289 8.39 -12.88 17.64
N PHE A 290 9.36 -13.67 18.13
CA PHE A 290 9.25 -15.13 18.23
C PHE A 290 8.39 -15.56 19.43
N GLY A 291 7.46 -16.49 19.22
CA GLY A 291 6.80 -17.23 20.28
C GLY A 291 6.55 -18.68 19.86
N GLU A 292 6.92 -19.66 20.70
CA GLU A 292 6.67 -21.07 20.40
C GLU A 292 5.16 -21.38 20.34
N GLU A 293 4.73 -22.05 19.26
CA GLU A 293 3.39 -22.63 19.11
C GLU A 293 3.40 -24.08 19.63
N ARG A 294 2.75 -24.33 20.76
CA ARG A 294 2.36 -25.69 21.16
C ARG A 294 0.88 -25.64 21.56
N GLU A 295 0.06 -26.42 20.86
CA GLU A 295 -1.33 -26.81 21.16
C GLU A 295 -2.50 -26.10 20.42
N ARG A 296 -3.46 -26.95 20.00
CA ARG A 296 -4.69 -26.66 19.24
C ARG A 296 -5.90 -26.44 20.17
N GLY A 297 -6.86 -25.61 19.75
CA GLY A 297 -8.10 -25.35 20.49
C GLY A 297 -9.08 -24.50 19.68
N ASN A 298 -10.39 -24.65 19.93
CA ASN A 298 -11.45 -23.91 19.21
C ASN A 298 -11.33 -22.40 19.46
N GLY A 299 -10.68 -21.69 18.54
CA GLY A 299 -10.56 -20.23 18.56
C GLY A 299 -11.80 -19.53 18.04
N ARG A 300 -11.92 -18.23 18.36
CA ARG A 300 -13.00 -17.35 17.86
C ARG A 300 -12.89 -17.15 16.35
N PHE A 301 -14.00 -16.76 15.72
CA PHE A 301 -14.07 -16.48 14.28
C PHE A 301 -13.69 -15.03 13.98
N VAL A 302 -13.15 -14.80 12.78
CA VAL A 302 -12.81 -13.47 12.26
C VAL A 302 -13.20 -13.42 10.78
N LEU A 303 -13.48 -12.23 10.26
CA LEU A 303 -13.53 -12.03 8.82
C LEU A 303 -12.12 -11.73 8.31
N ARG A 304 -11.55 -12.57 7.45
CA ARG A 304 -10.34 -12.21 6.71
C ARG A 304 -10.75 -11.34 5.52
N TRP A 305 -10.22 -10.13 5.46
CA TRP A 305 -10.44 -9.19 4.38
C TRP A 305 -9.43 -9.44 3.25
N ASP A 306 -9.95 -9.68 2.05
CA ASP A 306 -9.19 -9.95 0.82
C ASP A 306 -10.04 -9.56 -0.39
N GLY A 307 -10.59 -8.34 -0.37
CA GLY A 307 -11.50 -7.85 -1.41
C GLY A 307 -12.69 -8.79 -1.65
N ASP A 308 -12.76 -9.38 -2.84
CA ASP A 308 -13.79 -10.33 -3.25
C ASP A 308 -13.62 -11.76 -2.72
N GLU A 309 -12.43 -12.14 -2.29
CA GLU A 309 -12.14 -13.45 -1.67
C GLU A 309 -12.24 -13.41 -0.14
N SER A 310 -12.77 -12.30 0.40
CA SER A 310 -13.04 -12.15 1.83
C SER A 310 -13.92 -13.27 2.36
N VAL A 311 -13.52 -13.88 3.47
CA VAL A 311 -14.20 -15.06 4.02
C VAL A 311 -14.05 -15.11 5.54
N VAL A 312 -15.10 -15.60 6.20
CA VAL A 312 -15.04 -15.85 7.64
C VAL A 312 -14.22 -17.10 7.91
N ILE A 313 -13.21 -16.97 8.76
CA ILE A 313 -12.27 -18.03 9.10
C ILE A 313 -12.17 -18.23 10.60
N SER A 314 -11.70 -19.40 11.00
CA SER A 314 -11.27 -19.65 12.38
C SER A 314 -9.87 -19.08 12.62
N ALA A 315 -9.58 -18.68 13.86
CA ALA A 315 -8.25 -18.25 14.27
C ALA A 315 -7.12 -19.26 13.97
N GLU A 316 -7.42 -20.53 13.73
CA GLU A 316 -6.42 -21.55 13.39
C GLU A 316 -5.81 -21.40 12.00
N VAL A 317 -6.54 -20.82 11.05
CA VAL A 317 -6.11 -20.72 9.65
C VAL A 317 -5.62 -19.32 9.26
N ILE A 318 -5.59 -18.38 10.20
CA ILE A 318 -4.98 -17.06 10.02
C ILE A 318 -3.50 -17.24 9.64
N ARG A 319 -3.05 -16.44 8.67
CA ARG A 319 -1.68 -16.41 8.16
C ARG A 319 -1.02 -15.06 8.49
N PRO A 320 0.31 -15.02 8.59
CA PRO A 320 1.07 -13.77 8.66
C PRO A 320 0.68 -12.84 7.49
N GLY A 321 0.55 -11.53 7.75
CA GLY A 321 0.13 -10.55 6.74
C GLY A 321 -1.36 -10.46 6.46
N ASP A 322 -2.20 -11.35 7.04
CA ASP A 322 -3.66 -11.25 6.89
C ASP A 322 -4.18 -9.91 7.45
N THR A 323 -5.16 -9.32 6.78
CA THR A 323 -6.02 -8.28 7.38
C THR A 323 -7.28 -8.94 7.90
N ILE A 324 -7.53 -8.83 9.20
CA ILE A 324 -8.69 -9.41 9.86
C ILE A 324 -9.61 -8.33 10.43
N VAL A 325 -10.90 -8.57 10.35
CA VAL A 325 -11.95 -7.72 10.89
C VAL A 325 -12.69 -8.44 11.99
N VAL A 326 -12.86 -7.76 13.12
CA VAL A 326 -13.47 -8.29 14.35
C VAL A 326 -14.56 -7.36 14.86
N PRO A 327 -15.55 -7.86 15.63
CA PRO A 327 -16.53 -7.02 16.30
C PRO A 327 -15.87 -6.00 17.25
N ALA A 328 -16.33 -4.76 17.24
CA ALA A 328 -15.89 -3.72 18.17
C ALA A 328 -16.06 -4.14 19.64
N THR A 329 -17.11 -4.89 19.93
CA THR A 329 -17.44 -5.45 21.25
C THR A 329 -16.42 -6.47 21.76
N ARG A 330 -15.52 -6.96 20.89
CA ARG A 330 -14.46 -7.91 21.27
C ARG A 330 -13.41 -7.30 22.17
N GLY A 331 -13.26 -5.96 22.16
CA GLY A 331 -12.25 -5.26 22.92
C GLY A 331 -10.84 -5.53 22.40
N GLY A 332 -9.86 -5.58 23.29
CA GLY A 332 -8.44 -5.74 22.97
C GLY A 332 -7.65 -4.42 22.90
N ILE A 333 -8.30 -3.28 23.10
CA ILE A 333 -7.63 -1.97 23.15
C ILE A 333 -7.97 -1.26 24.47
N ARG A 334 -6.96 -0.62 25.06
CA ARG A 334 -7.12 0.36 26.15
C ARG A 334 -6.14 1.51 25.90
N ASP A 335 -6.63 2.75 26.03
CA ASP A 335 -5.82 3.97 25.92
C ASP A 335 -4.95 4.01 24.63
N GLY A 336 -5.50 3.52 23.52
CA GLY A 336 -4.83 3.48 22.21
C GLY A 336 -3.80 2.36 22.03
N CYS A 337 -3.58 1.51 23.04
CA CYS A 337 -2.64 0.39 22.99
C CYS A 337 -3.38 -0.95 22.96
N PHE A 338 -2.75 -1.97 22.35
CA PHE A 338 -3.27 -3.32 22.37
C PHE A 338 -3.14 -3.93 23.78
N GLU A 339 -4.28 -4.14 24.43
CA GLU A 339 -4.39 -4.79 25.73
C GLU A 339 -5.35 -5.99 25.59
N PRO A 340 -4.84 -7.21 25.40
CA PRO A 340 -5.64 -8.39 25.04
C PRO A 340 -6.72 -8.76 26.06
N GLY A 341 -6.54 -8.36 27.32
CA GLY A 341 -7.51 -8.55 28.40
C GLY A 341 -8.61 -7.48 28.49
N SER A 342 -8.50 -6.38 27.73
CA SER A 342 -9.50 -5.33 27.71
C SER A 342 -10.78 -5.82 27.03
N THR A 343 -11.92 -5.70 27.73
CA THR A 343 -13.25 -6.01 27.18
C THR A 343 -14.03 -4.75 26.81
N THR A 344 -13.41 -3.58 26.91
CA THR A 344 -14.05 -2.30 26.54
C THR A 344 -14.28 -2.29 25.03
N PRO A 345 -15.49 -2.01 24.54
CA PRO A 345 -15.73 -1.91 23.10
C PRO A 345 -14.79 -0.89 22.45
N VAL A 346 -14.16 -1.29 21.35
CA VAL A 346 -13.24 -0.45 20.58
C VAL A 346 -14.02 0.56 19.75
N LEU A 347 -13.52 1.78 19.64
CA LEU A 347 -14.10 2.78 18.76
C LEU A 347 -13.90 2.39 17.29
N ASP A 348 -14.99 2.19 16.56
CA ASP A 348 -14.94 1.94 15.11
C ASP A 348 -14.60 3.24 14.36
N LEU A 349 -13.54 3.20 13.54
CA LEU A 349 -12.98 4.37 12.85
C LEU A 349 -13.32 4.44 11.35
N ALA A 350 -14.18 3.56 10.84
CA ALA A 350 -14.34 3.38 9.39
C ALA A 350 -14.77 4.65 8.64
N GLU A 351 -15.70 5.46 9.18
CA GLU A 351 -16.13 6.72 8.55
C GLU A 351 -14.97 7.71 8.40
N ARG A 352 -14.15 7.82 9.44
CA ARG A 352 -12.99 8.73 9.49
C ARG A 352 -11.88 8.22 8.57
N ALA A 353 -11.60 6.92 8.62
CA ALA A 353 -10.62 6.27 7.78
C ALA A 353 -11.00 6.40 6.30
N ALA A 354 -12.27 6.19 5.92
CA ALA A 354 -12.74 6.36 4.54
C ALA A 354 -12.57 7.81 4.03
N LEU A 355 -12.81 8.80 4.89
CA LEU A 355 -12.62 10.20 4.53
C LEU A 355 -11.14 10.55 4.36
N PHE A 356 -10.27 10.13 5.28
CA PHE A 356 -8.87 10.55 5.27
C PHE A 356 -7.99 9.75 4.31
N SER A 357 -8.23 8.44 4.14
CA SER A 357 -7.46 7.60 3.19
C SER A 357 -7.89 7.80 1.74
N ARG A 358 -9.22 7.83 1.49
CA ARG A 358 -9.80 7.78 0.13
C ARG A 358 -10.53 9.05 -0.27
N GLY A 359 -10.52 10.07 0.60
CA GLY A 359 -11.30 11.28 0.38
C GLY A 359 -12.81 11.04 0.40
N GLN A 360 -13.30 9.88 0.86
CA GLN A 360 -14.66 9.43 0.61
C GLN A 360 -15.53 9.58 1.86
N PRO A 361 -16.44 10.57 1.93
CA PRO A 361 -17.39 10.69 3.02
C PRO A 361 -18.41 9.55 2.94
N VAL A 362 -18.52 8.76 4.01
CA VAL A 362 -19.52 7.70 4.15
C VAL A 362 -20.20 7.80 5.51
N LEU A 363 -21.44 7.34 5.61
CA LEU A 363 -22.13 7.17 6.89
C LEU A 363 -22.96 5.90 6.86
N ARG A 364 -22.63 4.95 7.74
CA ARG A 364 -23.44 3.76 7.99
C ARG A 364 -24.65 4.14 8.85
N LEU A 365 -25.86 3.99 8.33
CA LEU A 365 -27.12 4.22 9.06
C LEU A 365 -27.49 3.03 9.93
N HIS A 366 -26.52 2.54 10.72
CA HIS A 366 -26.68 1.46 11.67
C HIS A 366 -26.81 2.04 13.09
N ALA A 367 -27.78 1.56 13.88
CA ALA A 367 -28.13 2.18 15.16
C ALA A 367 -26.95 2.31 16.15
N GLN A 368 -26.09 1.29 16.23
CA GLN A 368 -24.92 1.32 17.12
C GLN A 368 -23.85 2.29 16.60
N VAL A 369 -23.68 2.40 15.28
CA VAL A 369 -22.72 3.33 14.66
C VAL A 369 -23.18 4.78 14.88
N LEU A 370 -24.47 5.07 14.66
CA LEU A 370 -25.04 6.39 14.92
C LEU A 370 -24.90 6.81 16.39
N THR A 371 -25.13 5.88 17.31
CA THR A 371 -24.94 6.11 18.75
C THR A 371 -23.49 6.42 19.07
N GLN A 372 -22.54 5.65 18.52
CA GLN A 372 -21.10 5.87 18.70
C GLN A 372 -20.66 7.26 18.17
N LEU A 373 -21.21 7.68 17.03
CA LEU A 373 -20.93 8.96 16.41
C LEU A 373 -21.69 10.12 17.05
N SER A 374 -22.52 9.89 18.07
CA SER A 374 -23.41 10.89 18.68
C SER A 374 -24.32 11.58 17.67
N LEU A 375 -24.88 10.80 16.73
CA LEU A 375 -25.80 11.28 15.69
C LEU A 375 -27.22 10.79 15.95
N SER A 376 -28.19 11.70 15.89
CA SER A 376 -29.62 11.40 15.95
C SER A 376 -30.27 11.82 14.63
N VAL A 377 -30.39 10.88 13.70
CA VAL A 377 -30.96 11.10 12.37
C VAL A 377 -31.99 10.02 12.04
N PRO A 378 -33.04 10.34 11.27
CA PRO A 378 -33.96 9.33 10.76
C PRO A 378 -33.21 8.33 9.86
N VAL A 379 -33.43 7.02 10.02
CA VAL A 379 -32.79 5.98 9.20
C VAL A 379 -33.70 5.48 8.07
N ASP A 380 -35.02 5.57 8.25
CA ASP A 380 -36.02 5.03 7.31
C ASP A 380 -36.26 5.93 6.09
N ASN A 381 -35.88 7.21 6.17
CA ASN A 381 -36.11 8.19 5.12
C ASN A 381 -34.84 8.98 4.79
N LEU A 382 -34.12 8.56 3.75
CA LEU A 382 -32.86 9.18 3.31
C LEU A 382 -32.99 10.68 2.96
N GLN A 383 -34.18 11.19 2.62
CA GLN A 383 -34.36 12.62 2.37
C GLN A 383 -34.37 13.40 3.69
N GLU A 384 -35.05 12.88 4.71
CA GLU A 384 -35.06 13.47 6.04
C GLU A 384 -33.71 13.32 6.73
N THR A 385 -33.03 12.18 6.55
CA THR A 385 -31.64 11.98 7.00
C THR A 385 -30.73 13.09 6.49
N ARG A 386 -30.75 13.35 5.17
CA ARG A 386 -29.91 14.38 4.54
C ARG A 386 -30.18 15.78 5.08
N ARG A 387 -31.46 16.11 5.31
CA ARG A 387 -31.85 17.37 5.95
C ARG A 387 -31.35 17.50 7.38
N ALA A 388 -31.42 16.42 8.16
CA ALA A 388 -30.90 16.41 9.52
C ALA A 388 -29.36 16.58 9.53
N LEU A 389 -28.65 15.93 8.61
CA LEU A 389 -27.20 16.08 8.45
C LEU A 389 -26.80 17.52 8.06
N GLU A 390 -27.58 18.18 7.21
CA GLU A 390 -27.38 19.59 6.85
C GLU A 390 -27.46 20.50 8.08
N ILE A 391 -28.48 20.31 8.93
CA ILE A 391 -28.65 21.08 10.19
C ILE A 391 -27.49 20.81 11.15
N LEU A 392 -27.04 19.56 11.27
CA LEU A 392 -25.90 19.21 12.12
C LEU A 392 -24.60 19.83 11.61
N ALA A 393 -24.39 19.88 10.30
CA ALA A 393 -23.21 20.52 9.72
C ALA A 393 -23.13 22.03 10.02
N GLU A 394 -24.28 22.71 10.10
CA GLU A 394 -24.35 24.14 10.48
C GLU A 394 -23.95 24.39 11.94
N GLN A 395 -24.08 23.39 12.81
CA GLN A 395 -23.73 23.48 14.23
C GLN A 395 -22.24 23.20 14.51
N GLU A 396 -21.54 22.60 13.55
CA GLU A 396 -20.11 22.26 13.66
C GLU A 396 -19.20 23.45 13.29
N GLU A 397 -18.03 23.51 13.93
CA GLU A 397 -17.01 24.51 13.64
C GLU A 397 -16.44 24.37 12.22
N GLN A 398 -16.03 25.50 11.62
CA GLN A 398 -15.63 25.56 10.21
C GLN A 398 -14.38 24.72 9.89
N THR A 399 -13.49 24.53 10.86
CA THR A 399 -12.23 23.77 10.75
C THR A 399 -12.39 22.30 11.12
N ASN A 400 -13.57 21.87 11.58
CA ASN A 400 -13.78 20.48 11.98
C ASN A 400 -13.99 19.59 10.74
N TRP A 401 -13.23 18.50 10.63
CA TRP A 401 -13.43 17.48 9.59
C TRP A 401 -14.87 16.97 9.58
N ARG A 402 -15.52 16.92 10.75
CA ARG A 402 -16.90 16.47 10.94
C ARG A 402 -17.89 17.34 10.18
N LYS A 403 -17.66 18.66 10.12
CA LYS A 403 -18.47 19.58 9.32
C LYS A 403 -18.41 19.23 7.83
N LEU A 404 -17.19 19.11 7.29
CA LEU A 404 -16.98 18.75 5.89
C LEU A 404 -17.65 17.41 5.57
N TRP A 405 -17.47 16.43 6.44
CA TRP A 405 -18.05 15.11 6.32
C TRP A 405 -19.60 15.16 6.26
N LEU A 406 -20.24 15.84 7.21
CA LEU A 406 -21.70 16.02 7.24
C LEU A 406 -22.21 16.79 6.01
N ASP A 407 -21.55 17.87 5.61
CA ASP A 407 -21.89 18.68 4.43
C ASP A 407 -21.91 17.86 3.14
N GLN A 408 -20.92 16.96 2.97
CA GLN A 408 -20.85 16.10 1.79
C GLN A 408 -21.91 15.00 1.83
N LEU A 409 -22.22 14.46 3.01
CA LEU A 409 -23.25 13.44 3.18
C LEU A 409 -24.66 14.00 3.00
N ALA A 410 -24.92 15.24 3.44
CA ALA A 410 -26.18 15.93 3.19
C ALA A 410 -26.46 16.07 1.67
N LYS A 411 -25.40 16.24 0.87
CA LYS A 411 -25.45 16.35 -0.60
C LYS A 411 -25.32 15.01 -1.33
N SER A 412 -25.23 13.90 -0.59
CA SER A 412 -25.10 12.56 -1.18
C SER A 412 -26.27 12.24 -2.09
N LYS A 413 -25.99 11.56 -3.21
CA LYS A 413 -27.03 11.02 -4.12
C LYS A 413 -27.04 9.51 -4.15
N SER A 414 -25.97 8.89 -3.67
CA SER A 414 -25.76 7.45 -3.72
C SER A 414 -25.90 6.85 -2.33
N SER A 415 -26.40 5.63 -2.29
CA SER A 415 -26.47 4.82 -1.09
C SER A 415 -26.25 3.35 -1.42
N ILE A 416 -25.62 2.62 -0.50
CA ILE A 416 -25.47 1.17 -0.57
C ILE A 416 -26.44 0.57 0.44
N VAL A 417 -27.20 -0.46 0.06
CA VAL A 417 -28.07 -1.19 1.00
C VAL A 417 -27.34 -2.45 1.45
N VAL A 418 -27.19 -2.62 2.75
CA VAL A 418 -26.65 -3.84 3.36
C VAL A 418 -27.81 -4.76 3.66
N GLY A 419 -27.79 -5.97 3.08
CA GLY A 419 -28.87 -6.94 3.17
C GLY A 419 -28.79 -7.75 4.46
N THR A 420 -29.46 -7.28 5.50
CA THR A 420 -29.73 -7.97 6.78
C THR A 420 -31.22 -8.30 6.92
N ASP A 421 -31.60 -9.03 7.96
CA ASP A 421 -33.02 -9.22 8.33
C ASP A 421 -33.73 -7.87 8.53
N GLU A 422 -33.01 -6.90 9.10
CA GLU A 422 -33.38 -5.48 9.16
C GLU A 422 -32.42 -4.67 8.28
N PRO A 423 -32.70 -4.49 6.98
CA PRO A 423 -31.77 -3.85 6.05
C PRO A 423 -31.53 -2.39 6.42
N TRP A 424 -30.27 -1.98 6.34
CA TRP A 424 -29.85 -0.60 6.60
C TRP A 424 -28.99 -0.08 5.43
N ALA A 425 -28.77 1.23 5.39
CA ALA A 425 -28.11 1.88 4.27
C ALA A 425 -26.81 2.59 4.67
N VAL A 426 -25.85 2.63 3.75
CA VAL A 426 -24.68 3.50 3.81
C VAL A 426 -24.92 4.68 2.88
N LEU A 427 -24.92 5.90 3.42
CA LEU A 427 -24.85 7.10 2.59
C LEU A 427 -23.44 7.29 2.07
N VAL A 428 -23.31 7.55 0.77
CA VAL A 428 -22.01 7.77 0.12
C VAL A 428 -22.00 9.19 -0.45
N GLY A 429 -21.20 10.06 0.17
CA GLY A 429 -20.94 11.42 -0.28
C GLY A 429 -20.10 11.45 -1.56
N LYS A 430 -19.86 12.64 -2.11
CA LYS A 430 -18.88 12.78 -3.20
C LYS A 430 -17.46 12.77 -2.63
N ARG A 431 -16.49 12.22 -3.38
CA ARG A 431 -15.08 12.29 -2.98
C ARG A 431 -14.63 13.75 -2.82
N VAL A 432 -13.87 14.00 -1.77
CA VAL A 432 -13.27 15.28 -1.43
C VAL A 432 -11.83 15.28 -1.93
N ARG A 433 -11.45 16.38 -2.59
CA ARG A 433 -10.08 16.56 -3.07
C ARG A 433 -9.05 16.50 -1.93
N PRO A 434 -7.93 15.77 -2.09
CA PRO A 434 -6.87 15.71 -1.08
C PRO A 434 -6.37 17.08 -0.65
N GLN A 435 -6.27 18.05 -1.56
CA GLN A 435 -5.84 19.42 -1.24
C GLN A 435 -6.81 20.12 -0.27
N LYS A 436 -8.12 19.86 -0.42
CA LYS A 436 -9.14 20.42 0.48
C LYS A 436 -9.10 19.77 1.85
N LEU A 437 -8.83 18.46 1.93
CA LEU A 437 -8.61 17.75 3.18
C LEU A 437 -7.35 18.28 3.90
N ARG A 438 -6.23 18.40 3.18
CA ARG A 438 -4.97 18.97 3.71
C ARG A 438 -5.16 20.39 4.23
N ALA A 439 -5.91 21.23 3.51
CA ALA A 439 -6.19 22.60 3.94
C ALA A 439 -7.05 22.67 5.21
N LEU A 440 -7.92 21.68 5.44
CA LEU A 440 -8.75 21.59 6.65
C LEU A 440 -7.99 21.04 7.86
N LEU A 441 -7.02 20.14 7.64
CA LEU A 441 -6.28 19.46 8.70
C LEU A 441 -5.11 20.26 9.28
N LEU A 442 -4.79 21.45 8.73
CA LEU A 442 -3.59 22.24 9.01
C LEU A 442 -2.28 21.47 8.69
N ALA A 443 -1.34 22.13 8.02
CA ALA A 443 -0.21 21.47 7.34
C ALA A 443 0.82 20.77 8.26
N ASP A 444 0.72 20.90 9.58
CA ASP A 444 1.73 20.36 10.53
C ASP A 444 1.34 18.99 11.14
N ASP A 445 0.11 18.51 10.99
CA ASP A 445 -0.36 17.25 11.61
C ASP A 445 -0.55 16.07 10.63
N THR A 446 -0.20 16.24 9.35
CA THR A 446 -0.21 15.13 8.38
C THR A 446 1.20 14.58 8.15
N VAL A 447 1.77 13.93 9.17
CA VAL A 447 2.81 12.93 8.96
C VAL A 447 2.10 11.67 8.49
N GLU A 448 1.85 11.60 7.18
CA GLU A 448 1.80 10.40 6.34
C GLU A 448 1.24 10.81 4.97
N ASP A 449 2.03 10.62 3.91
CA ASP A 449 1.58 10.62 2.52
C ASP A 449 0.72 9.35 2.24
N GLY A 450 -0.24 9.07 3.12
CA GLY A 450 -1.19 7.97 3.03
C GLY A 450 -2.29 8.25 2.02
N VAL A 451 -1.91 8.55 0.77
CA VAL A 451 -2.81 8.13 -0.32
C VAL A 451 -2.64 6.62 -0.38
N GLU A 452 -3.56 5.90 0.25
CA GLU A 452 -3.64 4.46 0.12
C GLU A 452 -3.86 4.15 -1.37
N LEU A 453 -2.78 3.84 -2.07
CA LEU A 453 -2.83 3.24 -3.40
C LEU A 453 -3.28 1.80 -3.19
N THR A 454 -4.57 1.60 -2.88
CA THR A 454 -5.13 0.26 -2.87
C THR A 454 -5.02 -0.26 -4.30
N THR A 455 -4.28 -1.36 -4.48
CA THR A 455 -4.22 -2.09 -5.75
C THR A 455 -5.47 -2.92 -6.01
N ASP A 456 -6.49 -2.79 -5.16
CA ASP A 456 -7.76 -3.50 -5.25
C ASP A 456 -8.41 -3.25 -6.61
N GLU A 457 -8.58 -4.33 -7.37
CA GLU A 457 -9.23 -4.35 -8.68
C GLU A 457 -10.61 -3.66 -8.67
N ASP A 458 -11.26 -3.65 -7.50
CA ASP A 458 -12.59 -3.08 -7.25
C ASP A 458 -12.68 -1.57 -7.48
N ASP A 459 -11.58 -0.80 -7.37
CA ASP A 459 -11.65 0.66 -7.60
C ASP A 459 -11.68 1.04 -9.10
N SER A 460 -11.33 0.10 -9.98
CA SER A 460 -11.17 0.35 -11.42
C SER A 460 -12.49 0.53 -12.17
N PHE A 461 -13.65 0.21 -11.56
CA PHE A 461 -14.95 0.24 -12.25
C PHE A 461 -15.75 1.51 -12.04
N HIS A 462 -15.26 2.49 -11.28
CA HIS A 462 -16.14 3.50 -10.69
C HIS A 462 -15.67 4.91 -11.00
N ALA A 463 -16.48 5.67 -11.74
CA ALA A 463 -16.23 7.10 -11.97
C ALA A 463 -17.31 8.01 -11.36
N GLY A 464 -18.30 7.44 -10.64
CA GLY A 464 -19.46 8.19 -10.13
C GLY A 464 -20.38 8.78 -11.22
N ARG A 465 -19.98 8.67 -12.49
CA ARG A 465 -20.72 8.96 -13.72
C ARG A 465 -20.31 7.94 -14.79
N PRO A 466 -21.13 7.74 -15.85
CA PRO A 466 -20.66 7.07 -17.04
C PRO A 466 -19.55 7.85 -17.72
N VAL A 467 -18.45 7.17 -18.05
CA VAL A 467 -17.33 7.70 -18.85
C VAL A 467 -17.19 6.83 -20.08
N THR A 468 -17.06 7.46 -21.25
CA THR A 468 -16.91 6.71 -22.51
C THR A 468 -15.53 6.08 -22.61
N LEU A 469 -15.43 4.95 -23.31
CA LEU A 469 -14.17 4.25 -23.53
C LEU A 469 -13.12 5.12 -24.24
N SER A 470 -13.57 5.94 -25.20
CA SER A 470 -12.71 6.84 -25.96
C SER A 470 -12.15 7.98 -25.10
N GLU A 471 -13.01 8.61 -24.27
CA GLU A 471 -12.60 9.64 -23.30
C GLU A 471 -11.56 9.08 -22.33
N HIS A 472 -11.87 7.96 -21.68
CA HIS A 472 -10.99 7.31 -20.72
C HIS A 472 -9.64 6.93 -21.34
N SER A 473 -9.66 6.27 -22.50
CA SER A 473 -8.42 5.84 -23.18
C SER A 473 -7.53 7.04 -23.55
N ALA A 474 -8.12 8.18 -23.93
CA ALA A 474 -7.38 9.39 -24.24
C ALA A 474 -6.80 10.07 -22.98
N ASP A 475 -7.51 9.98 -21.85
CA ASP A 475 -7.02 10.48 -20.57
C ASP A 475 -5.87 9.62 -20.03
N VAL A 476 -5.96 8.29 -20.12
CA VAL A 476 -4.87 7.37 -19.75
C VAL A 476 -3.66 7.57 -20.68
N GLU A 477 -3.86 7.72 -21.99
CA GLU A 477 -2.78 8.08 -22.93
C GLU A 477 -2.04 9.34 -22.48
N ARG A 478 -2.79 10.39 -22.11
CA ARG A 478 -2.23 11.68 -21.69
C ARG A 478 -1.42 11.55 -20.40
N PHE A 479 -1.97 10.89 -19.37
CA PHE A 479 -1.26 10.70 -18.10
C PHE A 479 -0.04 9.81 -18.26
N ALA A 480 -0.15 8.69 -19.01
CA ALA A 480 0.96 7.79 -19.29
C ALA A 480 2.11 8.53 -19.99
N ARG A 481 1.79 9.37 -20.98
CA ARG A 481 2.76 10.21 -21.68
C ARG A 481 3.41 11.25 -20.75
N ASP A 482 2.61 12.00 -19.99
CA ASP A 482 3.11 13.02 -19.06
C ASP A 482 4.03 12.43 -17.99
N TYR A 483 3.72 11.23 -17.50
CA TYR A 483 4.58 10.53 -16.54
C TYR A 483 5.86 10.04 -17.20
N ALA A 484 5.76 9.38 -18.36
CA ALA A 484 6.91 8.88 -19.08
C ALA A 484 7.88 9.99 -19.49
N GLU A 485 7.39 11.13 -19.99
CA GLU A 485 8.23 12.28 -20.37
C GLU A 485 9.09 12.84 -19.24
N LYS A 486 8.68 12.62 -17.98
CA LYS A 486 9.39 13.11 -16.80
C LYS A 486 10.44 12.14 -16.29
N ILE A 487 10.27 10.83 -16.53
CA ILE A 487 11.05 9.79 -15.82
C ILE A 487 11.62 8.67 -16.70
N LEU A 488 11.17 8.53 -17.96
CA LEU A 488 11.59 7.44 -18.85
C LEU A 488 12.37 7.94 -20.08
N PRO A 489 13.19 7.08 -20.71
CA PRO A 489 13.81 7.34 -22.01
C PRO A 489 12.77 7.57 -23.11
N LYS A 490 13.17 8.36 -24.12
CA LYS A 490 12.27 8.82 -25.20
C LYS A 490 11.60 7.67 -25.95
N GLU A 491 12.31 6.56 -26.09
CA GLU A 491 11.89 5.36 -26.81
C GLU A 491 10.68 4.69 -26.13
N LEU A 492 10.56 4.79 -24.79
CA LEU A 492 9.48 4.14 -24.02
C LEU A 492 8.23 5.01 -23.85
N ILE A 493 8.33 6.32 -24.13
CA ILE A 493 7.22 7.26 -23.94
C ILE A 493 6.05 6.89 -24.84
N ASP A 494 6.31 6.63 -26.11
CA ASP A 494 5.26 6.29 -27.07
C ASP A 494 4.70 4.89 -26.82
N ASP A 495 5.53 3.93 -26.40
CA ASP A 495 5.08 2.58 -26.07
C ASP A 495 4.15 2.58 -24.85
N LEU A 496 4.51 3.32 -23.79
CA LEU A 496 3.68 3.44 -22.60
C LEU A 496 2.38 4.19 -22.88
N ALA A 497 2.43 5.26 -23.65
CA ALA A 497 1.24 6.01 -24.07
C ALA A 497 0.32 5.16 -24.97
N LEU A 498 0.90 4.38 -25.89
CA LEU A 498 0.16 3.46 -26.76
C LEU A 498 -0.52 2.35 -25.94
N ALA A 499 0.19 1.76 -24.97
CA ALA A 499 -0.40 0.80 -24.04
C ALA A 499 -1.54 1.43 -23.24
N GLY A 500 -1.35 2.65 -22.72
CA GLY A 500 -2.39 3.42 -22.03
C GLY A 500 -3.64 3.66 -22.86
N TRP A 501 -3.48 3.97 -24.14
CA TRP A 501 -4.61 4.17 -25.04
C TRP A 501 -5.34 2.86 -25.42
N LEU A 502 -4.65 1.72 -25.38
CA LEU A 502 -5.17 0.43 -25.84
C LEU A 502 -5.57 -0.55 -24.73
N HIS A 503 -5.21 -0.28 -23.46
CA HIS A 503 -5.35 -1.24 -22.36
C HIS A 503 -6.78 -1.78 -22.19
N ASP A 504 -7.77 -0.94 -22.48
CA ASP A 504 -9.18 -1.17 -22.17
C ASP A 504 -10.05 -1.51 -23.39
N VAL A 505 -9.49 -1.67 -24.60
CA VAL A 505 -10.30 -1.91 -25.82
C VAL A 505 -11.16 -3.17 -25.75
N GLY A 506 -10.75 -4.17 -24.97
CA GLY A 506 -11.50 -5.39 -24.69
C GLY A 506 -12.79 -5.16 -23.91
N LYS A 507 -12.96 -4.01 -23.24
CA LYS A 507 -14.25 -3.59 -22.64
C LYS A 507 -15.35 -3.45 -23.69
N ALA A 508 -15.03 -3.41 -24.98
CA ALA A 508 -16.01 -3.43 -26.07
C ALA A 508 -16.85 -4.72 -26.15
N ASP A 509 -16.54 -5.78 -25.39
CA ASP A 509 -17.42 -6.94 -25.27
C ASP A 509 -18.82 -6.49 -24.80
N LYS A 510 -19.84 -6.80 -25.59
CA LYS A 510 -21.24 -6.45 -25.29
C LYS A 510 -21.67 -6.90 -23.89
N ARG A 511 -21.25 -8.08 -23.46
CA ARG A 511 -21.59 -8.63 -22.14
C ARG A 511 -20.93 -7.77 -21.05
N PHE A 512 -19.68 -7.36 -21.25
CA PHE A 512 -19.00 -6.43 -20.35
C PHE A 512 -19.68 -5.05 -20.32
N GLN A 513 -20.14 -4.54 -21.46
CA GLN A 513 -20.90 -3.28 -21.52
C GLN A 513 -22.25 -3.35 -20.79
N VAL A 514 -22.92 -4.51 -20.81
CA VAL A 514 -24.13 -4.79 -20.01
C VAL A 514 -23.78 -4.89 -18.52
N LEU A 515 -22.64 -5.48 -18.17
CA LEU A 515 -22.12 -5.54 -16.80
C LEU A 515 -21.93 -4.13 -16.21
N LEU A 516 -21.25 -3.23 -16.94
CA LEU A 516 -21.05 -1.83 -16.54
C LEU A 516 -22.38 -1.07 -16.34
N ARG A 517 -23.45 -1.51 -17.01
CA ARG A 517 -24.81 -0.94 -16.95
C ARG A 517 -25.74 -1.73 -16.02
N GLU A 518 -25.20 -2.26 -14.93
CA GLU A 518 -25.97 -2.93 -13.87
C GLU A 518 -26.75 -4.15 -14.34
N GLY A 519 -26.31 -4.78 -15.43
CA GLY A 519 -27.00 -5.90 -16.07
C GLY A 519 -28.20 -5.50 -16.93
N SER A 520 -28.35 -4.22 -17.30
CA SER A 520 -29.48 -3.72 -18.10
C SER A 520 -29.17 -3.70 -19.60
N GLU A 521 -29.65 -4.71 -20.32
CA GLU A 521 -29.61 -4.71 -21.80
C GLU A 521 -30.38 -3.53 -22.40
N ILE A 522 -31.49 -3.12 -21.78
CA ILE A 522 -32.29 -1.98 -22.26
C ILE A 522 -31.46 -0.70 -22.22
N THR A 523 -30.68 -0.49 -21.15
CA THR A 523 -29.81 0.68 -21.04
C THR A 523 -28.71 0.64 -22.10
N PHE A 524 -28.15 -0.54 -22.36
CA PHE A 524 -27.15 -0.73 -23.43
C PHE A 524 -27.73 -0.43 -24.81
N PHE A 525 -28.88 -0.99 -25.18
CA PHE A 525 -29.48 -0.76 -26.50
C PHE A 525 -30.01 0.65 -26.73
N ARG A 526 -30.23 1.43 -25.66
CA ARG A 526 -30.59 2.86 -25.78
C ARG A 526 -29.38 3.72 -26.12
N ASP A 527 -28.19 3.31 -25.69
CA ASP A 527 -26.93 3.98 -25.95
C ASP A 527 -25.78 2.95 -25.98
N GLU A 528 -25.46 2.50 -27.19
CA GLU A 528 -24.42 1.51 -27.46
C GLU A 528 -23.00 2.11 -27.43
N THR A 529 -22.86 3.39 -27.06
CA THR A 529 -21.54 4.02 -26.87
C THR A 529 -20.74 3.22 -25.83
N PRO A 530 -19.56 2.68 -26.16
CA PRO A 530 -18.78 1.91 -25.21
C PRO A 530 -18.38 2.76 -23.99
N TRP A 531 -18.61 2.22 -22.80
CA TRP A 531 -18.22 2.82 -21.52
C TRP A 531 -16.95 2.15 -20.99
N ALA A 532 -16.10 2.92 -20.31
CA ALA A 532 -14.97 2.39 -19.57
C ALA A 532 -15.32 2.04 -18.11
N LYS A 533 -16.27 2.77 -17.52
CA LYS A 533 -16.59 2.74 -16.08
C LYS A 533 -18.10 2.70 -15.83
N SER A 534 -18.49 2.13 -14.69
CA SER A 534 -19.86 2.01 -14.17
C SER A 534 -20.18 3.10 -13.14
N SER A 535 -21.47 3.29 -12.88
CA SER A 535 -22.01 4.16 -11.82
C SER A 535 -22.27 3.44 -10.49
N LEU A 536 -22.24 2.09 -10.45
CA LEU A 536 -22.41 1.35 -9.19
C LEU A 536 -21.29 1.73 -8.21
N PRO A 537 -21.45 1.63 -6.88
CA PRO A 537 -20.32 1.74 -5.95
C PRO A 537 -19.60 0.39 -5.75
N PRO A 538 -18.28 0.36 -5.46
CA PRO A 538 -17.54 -0.90 -5.24
C PRO A 538 -18.11 -1.72 -4.08
N GLY A 539 -18.53 -1.05 -3.01
CA GLY A 539 -19.14 -1.71 -1.85
C GLY A 539 -20.53 -2.32 -2.10
N ALA A 540 -21.15 -2.11 -3.26
CA ALA A 540 -22.48 -2.64 -3.58
C ALA A 540 -22.43 -4.09 -4.12
N LYS A 541 -21.80 -5.01 -3.37
CA LYS A 541 -21.56 -6.41 -3.81
C LYS A 541 -22.81 -7.15 -4.29
N ALA A 542 -23.97 -6.92 -3.68
CA ALA A 542 -25.22 -7.55 -4.12
C ALA A 542 -25.65 -7.07 -5.53
N ALA A 543 -25.50 -5.77 -5.81
CA ALA A 543 -25.80 -5.18 -7.11
C ALA A 543 -24.81 -5.65 -8.17
N HIS A 544 -23.51 -5.70 -7.85
CA HIS A 544 -22.47 -6.24 -8.73
C HIS A 544 -22.74 -7.69 -9.13
N ARG A 545 -23.10 -8.55 -8.17
CA ARG A 545 -23.47 -9.96 -8.47
C ARG A 545 -24.71 -10.08 -9.33
N LEU A 546 -25.70 -9.20 -9.14
CA LEU A 546 -26.88 -9.15 -9.99
C LEU A 546 -26.51 -8.75 -11.43
N ALA A 547 -25.64 -7.73 -11.57
CA ALA A 547 -25.14 -7.27 -12.86
C ALA A 547 -24.34 -8.38 -13.57
N GLN A 548 -23.44 -9.06 -12.87
CA GLN A 548 -22.67 -10.21 -13.38
C GLN A 548 -23.61 -11.29 -13.92
N ARG A 549 -24.59 -11.74 -13.13
CA ARG A 549 -25.55 -12.77 -13.54
C ARG A 549 -26.36 -12.38 -14.77
N LYS A 550 -26.80 -11.12 -14.85
CA LYS A 550 -27.60 -10.62 -15.99
C LYS A 550 -26.78 -10.42 -17.26
N SER A 551 -25.52 -9.99 -17.12
CA SER A 551 -24.63 -9.69 -18.24
C SER A 551 -24.22 -10.92 -19.06
N ARG A 552 -24.24 -12.11 -18.44
CA ARG A 552 -23.68 -13.36 -18.97
C ARG A 552 -22.19 -13.27 -19.32
N TYR A 553 -21.49 -12.24 -18.86
CA TYR A 553 -20.04 -12.17 -18.99
C TYR A 553 -19.43 -13.34 -18.17
N PRO A 554 -18.49 -14.13 -18.74
CA PRO A 554 -17.96 -15.28 -18.03
C PRO A 554 -17.32 -14.86 -16.70
N LYS A 555 -17.53 -15.68 -15.66
CA LYS A 555 -16.89 -15.44 -14.37
C LYS A 555 -15.37 -15.51 -14.55
N GLU A 556 -14.63 -14.61 -13.89
CA GLU A 556 -13.16 -14.48 -13.97
C GLU A 556 -12.62 -14.05 -15.35
N ALA A 557 -13.47 -13.85 -16.37
CA ALA A 557 -13.02 -13.26 -17.63
C ALA A 557 -12.47 -11.85 -17.41
N ARG A 558 -11.40 -11.54 -18.13
CA ARG A 558 -10.57 -10.34 -17.96
C ARG A 558 -10.61 -9.52 -19.23
N HIS A 559 -10.97 -8.24 -19.12
CA HIS A 559 -11.12 -7.37 -20.30
C HIS A 559 -9.75 -7.07 -20.93
N GLU A 560 -8.70 -7.02 -20.13
CA GLU A 560 -7.31 -6.87 -20.55
C GLU A 560 -6.82 -8.04 -21.43
N VAL A 561 -7.31 -9.25 -21.18
CA VAL A 561 -6.98 -10.43 -22.01
C VAL A 561 -7.74 -10.37 -23.33
N GLN A 562 -8.98 -9.87 -23.32
CA GLN A 562 -9.72 -9.58 -24.55
C GLN A 562 -9.06 -8.43 -25.34
N SER A 563 -8.55 -7.39 -24.67
CA SER A 563 -7.78 -6.31 -25.30
C SER A 563 -6.56 -6.89 -26.01
N LEU A 564 -5.79 -7.75 -25.35
CA LEU A 564 -4.65 -8.43 -25.96
C LEU A 564 -5.06 -9.24 -27.20
N ALA A 565 -6.15 -10.02 -27.13
CA ALA A 565 -6.64 -10.79 -28.28
C ALA A 565 -6.99 -9.90 -29.48
N MET A 566 -7.62 -8.74 -29.22
CA MET A 566 -7.93 -7.76 -30.25
C MET A 566 -6.66 -7.16 -30.87
N LEU A 567 -5.64 -6.86 -30.05
CA LEU A 567 -4.35 -6.36 -30.54
C LEU A 567 -3.59 -7.42 -31.34
N GLU A 568 -3.56 -8.68 -30.89
CA GLU A 568 -2.88 -9.79 -31.59
C GLU A 568 -3.51 -10.11 -32.95
N LYS A 569 -4.83 -9.92 -33.09
CA LYS A 569 -5.49 -10.04 -34.39
C LYS A 569 -5.13 -8.91 -35.37
N HIS A 570 -4.75 -7.74 -34.85
CA HIS A 570 -4.50 -6.51 -35.63
C HIS A 570 -3.04 -6.02 -35.49
N LEU A 571 -2.08 -6.95 -35.39
CA LEU A 571 -0.66 -6.61 -35.19
C LEU A 571 -0.08 -5.76 -36.31
N ASP A 572 -0.59 -5.89 -37.54
CA ASP A 572 -0.20 -5.07 -38.67
C ASP A 572 -0.45 -3.58 -38.43
N VAL A 573 -1.52 -3.23 -37.71
CA VAL A 573 -1.83 -1.86 -37.31
C VAL A 573 -0.99 -1.44 -36.11
N VAL A 574 -0.99 -2.24 -35.04
CA VAL A 574 -0.33 -1.89 -33.76
C VAL A 574 1.18 -1.78 -33.92
N LYS A 575 1.81 -2.68 -34.68
CA LYS A 575 3.26 -2.71 -34.90
C LYS A 575 3.81 -1.45 -35.56
N THR A 576 3.00 -0.74 -36.34
CA THR A 576 3.44 0.51 -36.98
C THR A 576 3.54 1.68 -36.01
N LYS A 577 2.98 1.53 -34.81
CA LYS A 577 2.85 2.58 -33.79
C LYS A 577 3.74 2.32 -32.56
N ALA A 578 4.23 1.09 -32.39
CA ALA A 578 5.07 0.67 -31.27
C ALA A 578 6.55 0.61 -31.66
N HIS A 579 7.43 1.09 -30.77
CA HIS A 579 8.88 0.88 -30.85
C HIS A 579 9.22 -0.53 -30.35
N ASP A 580 8.72 -0.91 -29.16
CA ASP A 580 8.72 -2.28 -28.64
C ASP A 580 7.28 -2.83 -28.56
N LEU A 581 6.90 -3.60 -29.58
CA LEU A 581 5.60 -4.23 -29.65
C LEU A 581 5.36 -5.24 -28.51
N ASP A 582 6.39 -5.99 -28.08
CA ASP A 582 6.21 -6.98 -27.02
C ASP A 582 5.93 -6.26 -25.69
N LEU A 583 6.58 -5.12 -25.42
CA LEU A 583 6.30 -4.31 -24.24
C LEU A 583 4.86 -3.79 -24.23
N VAL A 584 4.38 -3.22 -25.35
CA VAL A 584 3.00 -2.69 -25.47
C VAL A 584 1.97 -3.79 -25.21
N LEU A 585 2.11 -4.94 -25.86
CA LEU A 585 1.20 -6.08 -25.68
C LEU A 585 1.22 -6.60 -24.24
N TYR A 586 2.40 -6.62 -23.62
CA TYR A 586 2.54 -7.03 -22.23
C TYR A 586 1.83 -6.08 -21.27
N LEU A 587 2.11 -4.77 -21.37
CA LEU A 587 1.52 -3.75 -20.50
C LEU A 587 -0.01 -3.73 -20.61
N VAL A 588 -0.55 -3.90 -21.81
CA VAL A 588 -2.00 -4.05 -22.03
C VAL A 588 -2.53 -5.29 -21.31
N ALA A 589 -1.82 -6.41 -21.33
CA ALA A 589 -2.29 -7.65 -20.72
C ALA A 589 -2.11 -7.71 -19.19
N SER A 590 -1.13 -6.98 -18.63
CA SER A 590 -0.69 -7.11 -17.24
C SER A 590 -1.09 -5.96 -16.32
N HIS A 591 -1.79 -4.93 -16.81
CA HIS A 591 -2.11 -3.74 -16.01
C HIS A 591 -2.99 -4.03 -14.76
N HIS A 592 -3.69 -5.16 -14.69
CA HIS A 592 -4.39 -5.62 -13.47
C HIS A 592 -3.59 -6.64 -12.63
N GLY A 593 -2.32 -6.92 -12.96
CA GLY A 593 -1.47 -7.89 -12.25
C GLY A 593 -1.62 -9.35 -12.72
N TYR A 594 -2.47 -9.64 -13.70
CA TYR A 594 -2.53 -10.92 -14.41
C TYR A 594 -1.51 -10.98 -15.54
N CYS A 595 -1.43 -12.12 -16.25
CA CYS A 595 -0.52 -12.29 -17.40
C CYS A 595 0.96 -12.15 -17.03
N ARG A 596 1.28 -12.42 -15.76
CA ARG A 596 2.64 -12.45 -15.19
C ARG A 596 2.90 -13.83 -14.58
N PRO A 597 3.17 -14.86 -15.41
CA PRO A 597 3.20 -14.87 -16.88
C PRO A 597 1.86 -15.28 -17.53
N PHE A 598 0.92 -15.84 -16.78
CA PHE A 598 -0.22 -16.58 -17.35
C PHE A 598 -1.53 -15.82 -17.22
N ALA A 599 -2.40 -15.98 -18.22
CA ALA A 599 -3.78 -15.51 -18.14
C ALA A 599 -4.65 -16.50 -17.32
N PRO A 600 -5.70 -16.03 -16.62
CA PRO A 600 -6.66 -16.91 -15.96
C PRO A 600 -7.30 -17.93 -16.90
N VAL A 601 -7.54 -19.14 -16.39
CA VAL A 601 -8.14 -20.24 -17.18
C VAL A 601 -9.65 -20.07 -17.23
N VAL A 602 -10.12 -19.32 -18.22
CA VAL A 602 -11.55 -19.08 -18.46
C VAL A 602 -12.02 -19.76 -19.74
N ILE A 603 -13.05 -20.60 -19.62
CA ILE A 603 -13.70 -21.27 -20.75
C ILE A 603 -15.00 -20.56 -21.09
N ASP A 604 -15.00 -19.82 -22.20
CA ASP A 604 -16.20 -19.17 -22.73
C ASP A 604 -17.05 -20.18 -23.54
N ASN A 605 -18.13 -20.66 -22.94
CA ASN A 605 -19.04 -21.63 -23.56
C ASN A 605 -20.00 -21.01 -24.58
N GLU A 606 -20.19 -19.68 -24.55
CA GLU A 606 -21.06 -18.93 -25.46
C GLU A 606 -20.27 -17.76 -26.07
N PRO A 607 -19.26 -18.05 -26.92
CA PRO A 607 -18.38 -17.02 -27.42
C PRO A 607 -19.08 -16.05 -28.36
N VAL A 608 -18.64 -14.80 -28.31
CA VAL A 608 -19.18 -13.69 -29.10
C VAL A 608 -18.07 -13.04 -29.92
N GLU A 609 -18.46 -12.26 -30.93
CA GLU A 609 -17.52 -11.41 -31.67
C GLU A 609 -17.47 -10.04 -31.01
N VAL A 610 -16.27 -9.59 -30.68
CA VAL A 610 -15.98 -8.28 -30.08
C VAL A 610 -15.37 -7.38 -31.15
N LEU A 611 -15.95 -6.20 -31.35
CA LEU A 611 -15.48 -5.21 -32.32
C LEU A 611 -15.51 -3.82 -31.71
N LEU A 612 -14.60 -2.96 -32.13
CA LEU A 612 -14.54 -1.57 -31.70
C LEU A 612 -14.23 -0.68 -32.90
N SER A 613 -15.23 0.10 -33.31
CA SER A 613 -15.12 1.01 -34.44
C SER A 613 -14.65 2.39 -33.98
N SER A 614 -13.81 3.03 -34.78
CA SER A 614 -13.40 4.43 -34.58
C SER A 614 -12.79 4.73 -33.21
N HIS A 615 -11.86 3.89 -32.73
CA HIS A 615 -11.09 4.21 -31.53
C HIS A 615 -10.10 5.32 -31.87
N GLN A 616 -10.23 6.51 -31.26
CA GLN A 616 -9.49 7.71 -31.68
C GLN A 616 -8.38 8.07 -30.69
N SER A 617 -7.21 8.41 -31.23
CA SER A 617 -6.13 9.09 -30.51
C SER A 617 -5.68 10.33 -31.28
N LYS A 618 -5.30 11.38 -30.55
CA LYS A 618 -4.67 12.57 -31.15
C LYS A 618 -3.25 12.26 -31.64
N THR A 619 -2.59 11.28 -31.02
CA THR A 619 -1.19 10.92 -31.30
C THR A 619 -1.11 9.74 -32.25
N PHE A 620 -1.93 8.73 -32.03
CA PHE A 620 -1.89 7.44 -32.73
C PHE A 620 -2.93 7.30 -33.84
N GLU A 621 -3.64 8.38 -34.16
CA GLU A 621 -4.72 8.42 -35.15
C GLU A 621 -5.91 7.50 -34.76
N THR A 622 -6.78 7.19 -35.72
CA THR A 622 -7.92 6.31 -35.51
C THR A 622 -7.55 4.87 -35.83
N VAL A 623 -7.92 3.93 -34.95
CA VAL A 623 -7.79 2.48 -35.17
C VAL A 623 -9.18 1.85 -35.18
N GLU A 624 -9.38 0.92 -36.12
CA GLU A 624 -10.58 0.07 -36.19
C GLU A 624 -10.20 -1.37 -35.82
N PHE A 625 -10.88 -1.92 -34.82
CA PHE A 625 -10.75 -3.32 -34.45
C PHE A 625 -11.92 -4.10 -35.04
N SER A 626 -11.62 -4.93 -36.04
CA SER A 626 -12.57 -5.87 -36.62
C SER A 626 -12.95 -6.97 -35.63
N ALA A 627 -14.08 -7.63 -35.91
CA ALA A 627 -14.64 -8.71 -35.10
C ALA A 627 -13.57 -9.71 -34.63
N THR A 628 -13.33 -9.80 -33.33
CA THR A 628 -12.39 -10.71 -32.68
C THR A 628 -13.17 -11.59 -31.71
N THR A 629 -13.02 -12.91 -31.83
CA THR A 629 -13.76 -13.84 -30.97
C THR A 629 -13.35 -13.70 -29.51
N SER A 630 -14.32 -13.81 -28.59
CA SER A 630 -14.07 -13.91 -27.15
C SER A 630 -13.47 -15.27 -26.75
N LYS A 631 -13.48 -16.26 -27.64
CA LYS A 631 -12.76 -17.53 -27.46
C LYS A 631 -11.30 -17.39 -27.90
N HIS A 632 -10.56 -16.51 -27.24
CA HIS A 632 -9.17 -16.18 -27.60
C HIS A 632 -8.15 -17.26 -27.21
N GLU A 633 -8.50 -18.19 -26.31
CA GLU A 633 -7.65 -19.32 -25.87
C GLU A 633 -6.26 -18.93 -25.29
N LEU A 634 -6.04 -17.66 -24.96
CA LEU A 634 -4.79 -17.13 -24.39
C LEU A 634 -4.41 -17.70 -23.00
N HIS A 635 -5.29 -18.48 -22.37
CA HIS A 635 -4.99 -19.23 -21.15
C HIS A 635 -4.18 -20.52 -21.40
N ARG A 636 -4.03 -20.93 -22.65
CA ARG A 636 -3.27 -22.14 -23.00
C ARG A 636 -1.78 -21.94 -22.75
N LEU A 637 -1.09 -23.01 -22.38
CA LEU A 637 0.36 -22.97 -22.12
C LEU A 637 1.21 -22.67 -23.37
N ASP A 638 0.69 -22.92 -24.57
CA ASP A 638 1.34 -22.60 -25.84
C ASP A 638 1.00 -21.18 -26.37
N ALA A 639 0.26 -20.39 -25.60
CA ALA A 639 0.02 -18.99 -25.90
C ALA A 639 1.30 -18.15 -25.68
N PRO A 640 1.51 -17.06 -26.43
CA PRO A 640 2.77 -16.32 -26.43
C PRO A 640 3.03 -15.49 -25.16
N LEU A 641 2.09 -15.45 -24.21
CA LEU A 641 2.14 -14.59 -23.02
C LEU A 641 3.36 -14.89 -22.13
N ALA A 642 3.57 -16.17 -21.81
CA ALA A 642 4.64 -16.56 -20.90
C ALA A 642 6.03 -16.31 -21.51
N ASP A 643 6.21 -16.64 -22.79
CA ASP A 643 7.46 -16.39 -23.49
C ASP A 643 7.73 -14.87 -23.64
N ARG A 644 6.67 -14.07 -23.89
CA ARG A 644 6.77 -12.60 -23.95
C ARG A 644 7.19 -12.02 -22.60
N PHE A 645 6.56 -12.46 -21.52
CA PHE A 645 6.90 -12.05 -20.16
C PHE A 645 8.38 -12.28 -19.85
N TRP A 646 8.88 -13.50 -20.05
CA TRP A 646 10.28 -13.82 -19.75
C TRP A 646 11.28 -13.09 -20.65
N ARG A 647 10.96 -12.88 -21.93
CA ARG A 647 11.79 -12.02 -22.82
C ARG A 647 11.88 -10.58 -22.32
N LEU A 648 10.77 -10.04 -21.82
CA LEU A 648 10.76 -8.67 -21.27
C LEU A 648 11.49 -8.59 -19.93
N VAL A 649 11.37 -9.60 -19.07
CA VAL A 649 12.18 -9.69 -17.84
C VAL A 649 13.66 -9.76 -18.18
N GLU A 650 14.06 -10.53 -19.19
CA GLU A 650 15.47 -10.58 -19.64
C GLU A 650 15.94 -9.25 -20.23
N ARG A 651 15.06 -8.53 -20.95
CA ARG A 651 15.39 -7.27 -21.63
C ARG A 651 15.46 -6.07 -20.69
N TYR A 652 14.49 -5.92 -19.80
CA TYR A 652 14.33 -4.76 -18.92
C TYR A 652 14.75 -5.05 -17.47
N GLY A 653 14.85 -6.31 -17.07
CA GLY A 653 15.10 -6.70 -15.69
C GLY A 653 13.84 -6.65 -14.80
N TRP A 654 13.93 -7.28 -13.62
CA TRP A 654 12.80 -7.44 -12.71
C TRP A 654 12.17 -6.10 -12.27
N LEU A 655 13.02 -5.12 -11.92
CA LEU A 655 12.56 -3.85 -11.32
C LEU A 655 12.08 -2.84 -12.37
N GLU A 656 12.77 -2.71 -13.49
CA GLU A 656 12.39 -1.73 -14.52
C GLU A 656 11.06 -2.10 -15.17
N LEU A 657 10.84 -3.40 -15.46
CA LEU A 657 9.56 -3.87 -16.01
C LEU A 657 8.40 -3.61 -15.03
N CYS A 658 8.58 -3.93 -13.75
CA CYS A 658 7.60 -3.60 -12.70
C CYS A 658 7.33 -2.09 -12.62
N TRP A 659 8.37 -1.27 -12.76
CA TRP A 659 8.25 0.17 -12.67
C TRP A 659 7.45 0.74 -13.85
N ILE A 660 7.70 0.27 -15.07
CA ILE A 660 6.94 0.66 -16.26
C ILE A 660 5.46 0.26 -16.13
N GLU A 661 5.18 -0.96 -15.66
CA GLU A 661 3.80 -1.39 -15.34
C GLU A 661 3.14 -0.47 -14.30
N ALA A 662 3.86 -0.14 -13.22
CA ALA A 662 3.34 0.73 -12.17
C ALA A 662 2.99 2.13 -12.69
N ILE A 663 3.78 2.68 -13.62
CA ILE A 663 3.49 3.98 -14.24
C ILE A 663 2.18 3.92 -15.04
N LEU A 664 1.96 2.85 -15.83
CA LEU A 664 0.70 2.68 -16.57
C LEU A 664 -0.50 2.56 -15.62
N ARG A 665 -0.38 1.74 -14.57
CA ARG A 665 -1.44 1.58 -13.56
C ARG A 665 -1.76 2.91 -12.88
N LEU A 666 -0.73 3.68 -12.54
CA LEU A 666 -0.91 5.00 -11.96
C LEU A 666 -1.60 5.97 -12.92
N ALA A 667 -1.31 5.89 -14.22
CA ALA A 667 -1.97 6.69 -15.24
C ALA A 667 -3.48 6.37 -15.35
N ASP A 668 -3.87 5.08 -15.36
CA ASP A 668 -5.29 4.67 -15.31
C ASP A 668 -5.98 5.16 -14.03
N HIS A 669 -5.32 5.00 -12.88
CA HIS A 669 -5.87 5.47 -11.60
C HIS A 669 -6.10 6.98 -11.60
N ARG A 670 -5.18 7.77 -12.17
CA ARG A 670 -5.24 9.23 -12.18
C ARG A 670 -6.23 9.77 -13.22
N ALA A 671 -6.37 9.10 -14.36
CA ALA A 671 -7.46 9.36 -15.30
C ALA A 671 -8.83 9.12 -14.63
N SER A 672 -8.98 7.97 -13.98
CA SER A 672 -10.20 7.61 -13.25
C SER A 672 -10.54 8.62 -12.14
N GLU A 673 -9.52 9.10 -11.40
CA GLU A 673 -9.69 10.12 -10.37
C GLU A 673 -10.16 11.46 -10.96
N GLU A 674 -9.57 11.92 -12.07
CA GLU A 674 -9.96 13.17 -12.74
C GLU A 674 -11.38 13.10 -13.31
N GLU A 675 -11.78 11.95 -13.85
CA GLU A 675 -13.12 11.71 -14.38
C GLU A 675 -14.21 11.80 -13.30
N GLN A 676 -13.92 11.29 -12.10
CA GLN A 676 -14.79 11.42 -10.92
C GLN A 676 -14.96 12.89 -10.50
N MET A 677 -13.90 13.69 -10.65
CA MET A 677 -13.89 15.09 -10.22
C MET A 677 -14.50 16.06 -11.25
N SER A 678 -14.36 15.79 -12.55
CA SER A 678 -14.76 16.71 -13.64
C SER A 678 -16.28 16.88 -13.82
N GLY A 679 -17.10 16.23 -12.99
CA GLY A 679 -18.53 16.55 -12.85
C GLY A 679 -18.83 17.89 -12.16
N GLU A 680 -17.80 18.64 -11.76
CA GLU A 680 -17.88 20.03 -11.31
C GLU A 680 -17.83 20.96 -12.53
N VAL A 681 -19.00 21.45 -12.99
CA VAL A 681 -18.99 22.73 -13.71
C VAL A 681 -18.53 23.79 -12.70
N PRO A 682 -17.55 24.64 -13.03
CA PRO A 682 -17.03 25.67 -12.13
C PRO A 682 -18.10 26.63 -11.61
#